data_AF-A9WQL7-F1
#
_entry.id   AF-A9WQL7-F1
#
_cell.length_a   1.000
_cell.length_b   1.000
_cell.length_c   1.000
_cell.angle_alpha   90.00
_cell.angle_beta   90.00
_cell.angle_gamma   90.00
#
_symmetry.space_group_name_H-M   'P 1'
#
loop_
_entity.id
_entity.type
_entity.pdbx_description
1 polymer ?
#
loop_
_entity_poly.entity_id
_entity_poly.type
_entity_poly.pdbx_seq_one_letter_code
_entity_poly.pdbx_strand_id
1 'polypeptide(L)'
;MWLICTVQTSHNSTLDGGWRGITTAEKAGIGEDGIMARGTLRILLGAAPGVGKTFAMLEEAHLKIGQGVDTVVAIALHHGRKDTQALLAGLEVIPTKQVEYRGSHFEEMDVDAVLERAPQLALVDEYAHTVVSEHGTKASRKRWEDVELLLDAGIDVISTLNIQHLASLGDVVSQITETKQGETVPDDIVRRADQIELIDISPELLRQRLSAGNIYSADKVDAALASYFRMGNLSALRELALLWLADQVEDGLSAYRADHSIEASWPTRERVVVGLTGGPEGEVLIRRAARILARVSGGELLGVHVRASDGVLAESPRELETQRQLLKDLGGSYHSVTGEDQAQALLDFARRVNATQLVVGTSRRRPLARLVRGAGVGSKVVRGSGDIDVHMVSHPLGGRGVVFRKAGALGRRRLMLGFALAIVIPVILEWALVQWVPDSFTTETLIQLTGCVVVAVIGGLWPALLAAVFSSLLLNFFTAAPIGTLTIADPENLLALIIFLIVSAVVAVVVDLATRRTRDALRAGAEAATLSELARGAVAGEDSLQTFLDQGREAFRVDSVSLLLKDPMTTSTPVWRFEAASGLNPPDNPETSDNIEEVQNELVLALNGRVLNVSDRRLLAAFGAHLLALRQRIQLDASRRDNVRLAEGNTMRTSILRAVSHDLRTPLAAIKLSVSSLRQDGVRFPPEDEAELLASVETSADRLDALVGNLLDMSRISSDAVNPLLGPVRWTDAIDAALQGLPEEQLRLELPANMPAIEADPGMLERVIANVVENALKYAPNSDLVLLGTVSGTPTIAGQPASELRIVDHGRGVAAKDVVAMFRPFQRLDDVPDGSGVGLGLAVAKGFTEAMGGVLTAEQTPGGGLTMVMRLPLSSGAAEAVRATQVERSVK
;
A
#
# COMPACT_ATOMS: atom_id res chain seq x y z
N MET A 1 1.48 -1.95 40.60
CA MET A 1 0.99 -2.34 41.94
C MET A 1 0.17 -3.61 41.78
N TRP A 2 0.83 -4.75 42.01
CA TRP A 2 0.33 -6.08 42.40
C TRP A 2 -0.91 -6.70 41.72
N LEU A 3 -0.71 -7.82 41.02
CA LEU A 3 -1.34 -9.13 41.31
C LEU A 3 -0.69 -10.22 40.41
N ILE A 4 0.25 -11.01 40.93
CA ILE A 4 0.10 -12.37 41.49
C ILE A 4 -0.14 -13.45 40.43
N CYS A 5 0.97 -14.12 40.12
CA CYS A 5 1.11 -15.40 39.46
C CYS A 5 0.53 -16.51 40.37
N THR A 6 -0.32 -17.39 39.85
CA THR A 6 -0.69 -18.63 40.53
C THR A 6 -0.31 -19.80 39.64
N VAL A 7 0.77 -20.47 40.03
CA VAL A 7 1.24 -21.75 39.49
C VAL A 7 0.29 -22.83 39.99
N GLN A 8 -0.29 -23.61 39.09
CA GLN A 8 -1.05 -24.80 39.43
C GLN A 8 -0.33 -26.03 38.87
N THR A 9 0.37 -26.71 39.77
CA THR A 9 1.02 -28.01 39.61
C THR A 9 -0.03 -29.10 39.41
N SER A 10 -0.01 -29.80 38.27
CA SER A 10 -0.77 -31.04 38.09
C SER A 10 0.07 -32.23 38.56
N HIS A 11 -0.56 -33.04 39.41
CA HIS A 11 -0.02 -34.23 40.03
C HIS A 11 0.21 -35.35 39.03
N ASN A 12 1.35 -36.02 39.25
CA ASN A 12 1.75 -37.31 38.69
C ASN A 12 0.82 -38.41 39.23
N SER A 13 0.19 -39.19 38.35
CA SER A 13 -0.43 -40.47 38.70
C SER A 13 0.13 -41.58 37.82
N THR A 14 0.96 -42.40 38.46
CA THR A 14 1.53 -43.65 37.98
C THR A 14 0.44 -44.69 37.72
N LEU A 15 0.45 -45.30 36.55
CA LEU A 15 -0.10 -46.64 36.32
C LEU A 15 0.91 -47.46 35.52
N ASP A 16 1.46 -48.47 36.18
CA ASP A 16 2.26 -49.55 35.63
C ASP A 16 1.49 -50.33 34.54
N GLY A 17 2.19 -50.64 33.46
CA GLY A 17 1.72 -51.52 32.39
C GLY A 17 2.83 -51.76 31.37
N GLY A 18 3.79 -52.62 31.72
CA GLY A 18 5.01 -52.82 30.94
C GLY A 18 4.79 -53.40 29.54
N TRP A 19 5.68 -53.01 28.61
CA TRP A 19 5.96 -53.80 27.41
C TRP A 19 7.46 -53.76 27.09
N ARG A 20 7.99 -54.98 27.05
CA ARG A 20 9.16 -55.52 26.35
C ARG A 20 9.92 -54.57 25.41
N GLY A 21 11.25 -54.54 25.64
CA GLY A 21 12.30 -54.61 24.61
C GLY A 21 12.05 -53.87 23.31
N ILE A 22 12.36 -52.58 23.30
CA ILE A 22 12.48 -51.80 22.08
C ILE A 22 13.81 -52.17 21.41
N THR A 23 13.69 -52.84 20.28
CA THR A 23 14.79 -53.18 19.36
C THR A 23 15.43 -51.92 18.78
N THR A 24 16.71 -52.01 18.44
CA THR A 24 17.60 -50.97 17.88
C THR A 24 17.06 -50.20 16.66
N ALA A 25 15.94 -50.62 16.07
CA ALA A 25 15.27 -49.94 14.95
C ALA A 25 14.46 -48.70 15.36
N GLU A 26 13.96 -48.63 16.61
CA GLU A 26 13.13 -47.48 17.06
C GLU A 26 13.99 -46.26 17.46
N LYS A 27 15.32 -46.43 17.55
CA LYS A 27 16.29 -45.33 17.74
C LYS A 27 16.57 -44.53 16.46
N ALA A 28 16.07 -44.97 15.30
CA ALA A 28 16.37 -44.36 14.01
C ALA A 28 15.21 -43.59 13.37
N GLY A 29 14.07 -43.38 14.05
CA GLY A 29 12.99 -42.54 13.52
C GLY A 29 12.47 -42.95 12.13
N ILE A 30 12.45 -44.25 11.84
CA ILE A 30 11.99 -44.78 10.55
C ILE A 30 10.47 -44.97 10.61
N GLY A 31 9.72 -44.13 9.90
CA GLY A 31 8.28 -44.33 9.69
C GLY A 31 7.97 -45.57 8.85
N GLU A 32 6.71 -46.03 8.84
CA GLU A 32 6.27 -47.26 8.13
C GLU A 32 6.62 -47.33 6.63
N ASP A 33 7.03 -46.20 6.01
CA ASP A 33 7.44 -46.08 4.61
C ASP A 33 8.97 -45.97 4.36
N GLY A 34 9.82 -46.10 5.39
CA GLY A 34 11.29 -46.09 5.22
C GLY A 34 11.92 -44.70 5.02
N ILE A 35 11.15 -43.63 5.24
CA ILE A 35 11.61 -42.23 5.18
C ILE A 35 11.96 -41.78 6.61
N MET A 36 13.21 -41.35 6.82
CA MET A 36 13.66 -40.75 8.09
C MET A 36 12.85 -39.48 8.37
N ALA A 37 12.34 -39.33 9.59
CA ALA A 37 11.70 -38.09 10.00
C ALA A 37 12.72 -36.95 10.00
N ARG A 38 12.37 -35.83 9.35
CA ARG A 38 13.19 -34.61 9.33
C ARG A 38 13.34 -34.05 10.75
N GLY A 39 14.53 -33.57 11.09
CA GLY A 39 14.82 -32.88 12.36
C GLY A 39 14.11 -31.54 12.46
N THR A 40 14.02 -31.00 13.68
CA THR A 40 13.32 -29.74 13.98
C THR A 40 14.28 -28.56 14.10
N LEU A 41 13.85 -27.39 13.65
CA LEU A 41 14.61 -26.14 13.69
C LEU A 41 14.00 -25.14 14.68
N ARG A 42 14.79 -24.76 15.68
CA ARG A 42 14.47 -23.63 16.57
C ARG A 42 15.41 -22.46 16.31
N ILE A 43 14.86 -21.28 16.03
CA ILE A 43 15.64 -20.05 15.82
C ILE A 43 15.45 -19.10 17.00
N LEU A 44 16.55 -18.72 17.64
CA LEU A 44 16.60 -17.64 18.61
C LEU A 44 16.80 -16.31 17.88
N LEU A 45 15.71 -15.55 17.72
CA LEU A 45 15.67 -14.27 17.03
C LEU A 45 16.02 -13.13 18.00
N GLY A 46 16.82 -12.15 17.54
CA GLY A 46 17.18 -10.99 18.34
C GLY A 46 17.10 -9.70 17.55
N ALA A 47 16.68 -8.63 18.22
CA ALA A 47 16.57 -7.30 17.61
C ALA A 47 17.93 -6.71 17.18
N ALA A 48 19.01 -7.07 17.87
CA ALA A 48 20.34 -6.55 17.59
C ALA A 48 21.45 -7.55 18.00
N PRO A 49 22.70 -7.33 17.60
CA PRO A 49 23.85 -8.02 18.16
C PRO A 49 23.98 -7.74 19.67
N GLY A 50 24.44 -8.73 20.43
CA GLY A 50 24.71 -8.58 21.86
C GLY A 50 23.48 -8.70 22.79
N VAL A 51 22.28 -8.93 22.28
CA VAL A 51 21.07 -9.16 23.11
C VAL A 51 21.11 -10.45 23.94
N GLY A 52 22.02 -11.38 23.61
CA GLY A 52 22.23 -12.60 24.39
C GLY A 52 21.88 -13.92 23.69
N LYS A 53 21.58 -13.92 22.38
CA LYS A 53 21.18 -15.13 21.63
C LYS A 53 22.11 -16.34 21.81
N THR A 54 23.42 -16.19 21.54
CA THR A 54 24.40 -17.27 21.73
C THR A 54 24.45 -17.75 23.18
N PHE A 55 24.29 -16.85 24.15
CA PHE A 55 24.29 -17.20 25.56
C PHE A 55 23.06 -18.05 25.90
N ALA A 56 21.87 -17.62 25.47
CA ALA A 56 20.61 -18.35 25.64
C ALA A 56 20.65 -19.73 24.94
N MET A 57 21.26 -19.81 23.74
CA MET A 57 21.46 -21.08 23.02
C MET A 57 22.28 -22.08 23.83
N LEU A 58 23.37 -21.62 24.47
CA LEU A 58 24.21 -22.48 25.29
C LEU A 58 23.56 -22.85 26.64
N GLU A 59 22.80 -21.95 27.26
CA GLU A 59 22.00 -22.28 28.46
C GLU A 59 20.97 -23.37 28.17
N GLU A 60 20.28 -23.27 27.02
CA GLU A 60 19.34 -24.30 26.57
C GLU A 60 20.05 -25.64 26.33
N ALA A 61 21.27 -25.64 25.81
CA ALA A 61 22.05 -26.87 25.62
C ALA A 61 22.37 -27.58 26.94
N HIS A 62 22.78 -26.83 27.97
CA HIS A 62 22.97 -27.39 29.32
C HIS A 62 21.68 -27.98 29.88
N LEU A 63 20.54 -27.32 29.65
CA LEU A 63 19.23 -27.82 30.06
C LEU A 63 18.89 -29.15 29.35
N LYS A 64 19.13 -29.24 28.04
CA LYS A 64 18.87 -30.43 27.21
C LYS A 64 19.77 -31.61 27.58
N ILE A 65 21.06 -31.36 27.84
CA ILE A 65 21.99 -32.37 28.37
C ILE A 65 21.54 -32.84 29.75
N GLY A 66 21.07 -31.94 30.62
CA GLY A 66 20.48 -32.29 31.91
C GLY A 66 19.23 -33.17 31.81
N GLN A 67 18.51 -33.10 30.68
CA GLN A 67 17.37 -33.96 30.33
C GLN A 67 17.79 -35.26 29.64
N GLY A 68 19.09 -35.47 29.38
CA GLY A 68 19.64 -36.65 28.71
C GLY A 68 19.60 -36.63 27.19
N VAL A 69 19.43 -35.46 26.56
CA VAL A 69 19.46 -35.28 25.10
C VAL A 69 20.91 -35.24 24.61
N ASP A 70 21.24 -36.05 23.60
CA ASP A 70 22.58 -36.06 22.99
C ASP A 70 22.82 -34.79 22.17
N THR A 71 23.59 -33.85 22.75
CA THR A 71 23.72 -32.48 22.23
C THR A 71 25.18 -32.15 21.94
N VAL A 72 25.45 -31.60 20.76
CA VAL A 72 26.78 -31.11 20.36
C VAL A 72 26.73 -29.65 19.91
N VAL A 73 27.83 -28.94 20.14
CA VAL A 73 28.03 -27.59 19.60
C VAL A 73 28.74 -27.73 18.25
N ALA A 74 28.01 -27.50 17.16
CA ALA A 74 28.58 -27.55 15.81
C ALA A 74 29.37 -26.28 15.50
N ILE A 75 28.84 -25.11 15.89
CA ILE A 75 29.58 -23.84 15.88
C ILE A 75 28.95 -22.85 16.87
N ALA A 76 29.79 -22.19 17.68
CA ALA A 76 29.38 -21.14 18.61
C ALA A 76 30.42 -20.02 18.69
N LEU A 77 30.03 -18.79 18.34
CA LEU A 77 30.96 -17.68 18.23
C LEU A 77 30.98 -16.85 19.53
N HIS A 78 31.96 -17.14 20.37
CA HIS A 78 32.08 -16.46 21.66
C HIS A 78 32.64 -15.03 21.55
N HIS A 79 33.34 -14.66 20.47
CA HIS A 79 33.92 -13.31 20.23
C HIS A 79 34.69 -12.73 21.44
N GLY A 80 35.43 -13.58 22.17
CA GLY A 80 36.18 -13.18 23.37
C GLY A 80 35.34 -12.92 24.64
N ARG A 81 34.04 -13.25 24.65
CA ARG A 81 33.17 -13.09 25.82
C ARG A 81 33.43 -14.19 26.86
N LYS A 82 33.97 -13.82 28.02
CA LYS A 82 34.34 -14.75 29.12
C LYS A 82 33.15 -15.60 29.60
N ASP A 83 31.98 -15.00 29.75
CA ASP A 83 30.79 -15.71 30.25
C ASP A 83 30.28 -16.74 29.23
N THR A 84 30.31 -16.41 27.94
CA THR A 84 29.96 -17.36 26.86
C THR A 84 30.98 -18.48 26.74
N GLN A 85 32.28 -18.19 26.93
CA GLN A 85 33.32 -19.22 26.99
C GLN A 85 33.16 -20.15 28.19
N ALA A 86 32.75 -19.62 29.34
CA ALA A 86 32.47 -20.43 30.52
C ALA A 86 31.29 -21.39 30.30
N LEU A 87 30.26 -20.97 29.57
CA LEU A 87 29.15 -21.87 29.18
C LEU A 87 29.54 -22.92 28.14
N LEU A 88 30.54 -22.66 27.30
CA LEU A 88 31.07 -23.69 26.39
C LEU A 88 31.84 -24.79 27.15
N ALA A 89 32.39 -24.46 28.32
CA ALA A 89 33.10 -25.44 29.13
C ALA A 89 32.14 -26.54 29.63
N GLY A 90 32.42 -27.78 29.25
CA GLY A 90 31.60 -28.95 29.62
C GLY A 90 30.59 -29.38 28.55
N LEU A 91 30.49 -28.67 27.42
CA LEU A 91 29.74 -29.12 26.24
C LEU A 91 30.67 -29.87 25.28
N GLU A 92 30.13 -30.86 24.57
CA GLU A 92 30.82 -31.51 23.44
C GLU A 92 30.84 -30.54 22.25
N VAL A 93 32.02 -30.16 21.78
CA VAL A 93 32.19 -29.20 20.67
C VAL A 93 32.86 -29.91 19.48
N ILE A 94 32.24 -29.84 18.31
CA ILE A 94 32.83 -30.35 17.07
C ILE A 94 33.94 -29.38 16.63
N PRO A 95 35.16 -29.85 16.32
CA PRO A 95 36.23 -29.00 15.82
C PRO A 95 35.82 -28.25 14.54
N THR A 96 36.00 -26.93 14.52
CA THR A 96 35.70 -26.09 13.35
C THR A 96 36.80 -26.18 12.29
N LYS A 97 36.42 -26.01 11.02
CA LYS A 97 37.34 -25.89 9.89
C LYS A 97 37.93 -24.47 9.89
N GLN A 98 39.25 -24.37 9.88
CA GLN A 98 39.96 -23.08 9.79
C GLN A 98 40.22 -22.77 8.32
N VAL A 99 39.62 -21.70 7.79
CA VAL A 99 39.74 -21.29 6.40
C VAL A 99 40.49 -19.95 6.33
N GLU A 100 41.57 -19.89 5.56
CA GLU A 100 42.27 -18.64 5.29
C GLU A 100 41.71 -17.97 4.03
N TYR A 101 41.26 -16.73 4.16
CA TYR A 101 40.74 -15.95 3.04
C TYR A 101 41.19 -14.49 3.14
N ARG A 102 41.86 -14.00 2.09
CA ARG A 102 42.40 -12.63 2.00
C ARG A 102 43.30 -12.21 3.18
N GLY A 103 44.08 -13.15 3.72
CA GLY A 103 45.00 -12.91 4.84
C GLY A 103 44.33 -12.85 6.22
N SER A 104 43.06 -13.23 6.32
CA SER A 104 42.32 -13.41 7.58
C SER A 104 41.91 -14.87 7.75
N HIS A 105 41.94 -15.37 8.99
CA HIS A 105 41.45 -16.70 9.34
C HIS A 105 39.98 -16.65 9.77
N PHE A 106 39.17 -17.56 9.25
CA PHE A 106 37.75 -17.73 9.58
C PHE A 106 37.50 -19.15 10.11
N GLU A 107 36.61 -19.26 11.08
CA GLU A 107 36.15 -20.54 11.63
C GLU A 107 34.83 -20.92 10.98
N GLU A 108 34.76 -22.09 10.37
CA GLU A 108 33.56 -22.61 9.72
C GLU A 108 33.12 -23.95 10.30
N MET A 109 31.81 -24.22 10.22
CA MET A 109 31.21 -25.45 10.71
C MET A 109 31.64 -26.64 9.86
N ASP A 110 32.05 -27.74 10.50
CA ASP A 110 32.30 -29.00 9.81
C ASP A 110 31.02 -29.84 9.73
N VAL A 111 30.21 -29.57 8.70
CA VAL A 111 28.92 -30.25 8.47
C VAL A 111 29.11 -31.78 8.39
N ASP A 112 30.15 -32.24 7.69
CA ASP A 112 30.40 -33.68 7.51
C ASP A 112 30.71 -34.36 8.85
N ALA A 113 31.49 -33.71 9.71
CA ALA A 113 31.79 -34.23 11.05
C ALA A 113 30.55 -34.26 11.96
N VAL A 114 29.64 -33.29 11.84
CA VAL A 114 28.37 -33.29 12.59
C VAL A 114 27.47 -34.43 12.09
N LEU A 115 27.37 -34.64 10.78
CA LEU A 115 26.60 -35.73 10.18
C LEU A 115 27.17 -37.11 10.56
N GLU A 116 28.50 -37.27 10.58
CA GLU A 116 29.15 -38.50 11.02
C GLU A 116 28.93 -38.77 12.53
N ARG A 117 28.93 -37.72 13.35
CA ARG A 117 28.63 -37.81 14.78
C ARG A 117 27.16 -38.14 15.07
N ALA A 118 26.25 -37.77 14.17
CA ALA A 118 24.80 -37.99 14.25
C ALA A 118 24.19 -37.72 15.65
N PRO A 119 24.37 -36.50 16.20
CA PRO A 119 23.78 -36.11 17.49
C PRO A 119 22.25 -36.02 17.40
N GLN A 120 21.55 -36.02 18.53
CA GLN A 120 20.11 -35.68 18.55
C GLN A 120 19.90 -34.19 18.31
N LEU A 121 20.77 -33.34 18.89
CA LEU A 121 20.67 -31.88 18.81
C LEU A 121 22.03 -31.26 18.46
N ALA A 122 22.06 -30.38 17.47
CA ALA A 122 23.22 -29.57 17.10
C ALA A 122 22.96 -28.06 17.32
N LEU A 123 23.93 -27.36 17.92
CA LEU A 123 23.87 -25.90 18.05
C LEU A 123 24.66 -25.22 16.94
N VAL A 124 24.02 -24.29 16.23
CA VAL A 124 24.59 -23.59 15.07
C VAL A 124 24.40 -22.08 15.21
N ASP A 125 25.44 -21.34 15.56
CA ASP A 125 25.36 -19.88 15.65
C ASP A 125 25.33 -19.20 14.26
N GLU A 126 24.77 -17.99 14.17
CA GLU A 126 24.72 -17.14 12.96
C GLU A 126 24.07 -17.77 11.71
N TYR A 127 22.76 -18.03 11.76
CA TYR A 127 21.99 -18.67 10.68
C TYR A 127 22.14 -18.04 9.29
N ALA A 128 22.30 -16.71 9.21
CA ALA A 128 22.39 -15.96 7.96
C ALA A 128 23.82 -15.89 7.37
N HIS A 129 24.81 -16.46 8.07
CA HIS A 129 26.23 -16.39 7.72
C HIS A 129 26.51 -16.89 6.29
N THR A 130 27.44 -16.22 5.62
CA THR A 130 27.91 -16.62 4.28
C THR A 130 29.17 -17.47 4.42
N VAL A 131 29.08 -18.75 4.06
CA VAL A 131 30.17 -19.71 4.22
C VAL A 131 31.36 -19.29 3.35
N VAL A 132 32.53 -19.17 3.98
CA VAL A 132 33.78 -18.81 3.32
C VAL A 132 34.42 -20.07 2.72
N SER A 133 34.71 -20.06 1.41
CA SER A 133 35.39 -21.16 0.73
C SER A 133 36.80 -20.77 0.26
N GLU A 134 37.75 -21.70 0.32
CA GLU A 134 39.16 -21.51 -0.07
C GLU A 134 39.35 -21.01 -1.51
N HIS A 135 38.37 -21.25 -2.40
CA HIS A 135 38.48 -20.98 -3.84
C HIS A 135 37.81 -19.68 -4.31
N GLY A 136 37.29 -18.85 -3.39
CA GLY A 136 36.79 -17.49 -3.69
C GLY A 136 35.72 -17.41 -4.80
N THR A 137 35.05 -18.51 -5.13
CA THR A 137 34.12 -18.57 -6.26
C THR A 137 32.72 -18.12 -5.82
N LYS A 138 32.05 -17.32 -6.66
CA LYS A 138 30.78 -16.59 -6.43
C LYS A 138 29.54 -17.42 -6.05
N ALA A 139 29.63 -18.73 -5.85
CA ALA A 139 28.53 -19.51 -5.30
C ALA A 139 28.56 -19.35 -3.77
N SER A 140 27.96 -18.26 -3.27
CA SER A 140 27.92 -17.94 -1.85
C SER A 140 26.96 -18.87 -1.12
N ARG A 141 27.42 -20.08 -0.80
CA ARG A 141 26.71 -21.02 0.07
C ARG A 141 26.42 -20.34 1.42
N LYS A 142 25.24 -20.59 1.98
CA LYS A 142 24.76 -19.97 3.22
C LYS A 142 24.68 -20.99 4.34
N ARG A 143 24.90 -20.58 5.58
CA ARG A 143 24.83 -21.48 6.74
C ARG A 143 23.45 -22.10 6.93
N TRP A 144 22.38 -21.40 6.56
CA TRP A 144 21.04 -22.00 6.56
C TRP A 144 20.92 -23.19 5.59
N GLU A 145 21.68 -23.24 4.49
CA GLU A 145 21.72 -24.42 3.60
C GLU A 145 22.42 -25.60 4.28
N ASP A 146 23.41 -25.34 5.14
CA ASP A 146 24.07 -26.38 5.94
C ASP A 146 23.13 -26.92 7.02
N VAL A 147 22.35 -26.04 7.65
CA VAL A 147 21.33 -26.43 8.63
C VAL A 147 20.26 -27.32 7.98
N GLU A 148 19.82 -27.01 6.76
CA GLU A 148 18.88 -27.87 6.02
C GLU A 148 19.43 -29.30 5.84
N LEU A 149 20.73 -29.46 5.55
CA LEU A 149 21.36 -30.79 5.45
C LEU A 149 21.35 -31.56 6.78
N LEU A 150 21.52 -30.86 7.91
CA LEU A 150 21.44 -31.49 9.24
C LEU A 150 20.00 -31.91 9.56
N LEU A 151 19.02 -31.05 9.26
CA LEU A 151 17.60 -31.35 9.47
C LEU A 151 17.16 -32.54 8.59
N ASP A 152 17.59 -32.60 7.33
CA ASP A 152 17.28 -33.71 6.42
C ASP A 152 17.89 -35.04 6.88
N ALA A 153 18.97 -34.99 7.67
CA ALA A 153 19.56 -36.17 8.32
C ALA A 153 18.85 -36.58 9.62
N GLY A 154 17.81 -35.84 10.04
CA GLY A 154 17.05 -36.11 11.26
C GLY A 154 17.65 -35.50 12.54
N ILE A 155 18.58 -34.55 12.41
CA ILE A 155 19.24 -33.88 13.55
C ILE A 155 18.46 -32.61 13.88
N ASP A 156 18.05 -32.43 15.14
CA ASP A 156 17.44 -31.18 15.61
C ASP A 156 18.49 -30.06 15.65
N VAL A 157 18.12 -28.83 15.30
CA VAL A 157 19.04 -27.68 15.29
C VAL A 157 18.47 -26.51 16.08
N ILE A 158 19.26 -25.97 17.00
CA ILE A 158 19.03 -24.63 17.57
C ILE A 158 20.01 -23.66 16.92
N SER A 159 19.48 -22.59 16.33
CA SER A 159 20.26 -21.58 15.63
C SER A 159 19.95 -20.17 16.11
N THR A 160 20.86 -19.22 15.88
CA THR A 160 20.63 -17.81 16.21
C THR A 160 20.48 -16.93 14.97
N LEU A 161 19.65 -15.90 15.05
CA LEU A 161 19.42 -14.95 13.95
C LEU A 161 19.18 -13.54 14.50
N ASN A 162 19.70 -12.52 13.82
CA ASN A 162 19.29 -11.14 14.06
C ASN A 162 18.26 -10.66 13.03
N ILE A 163 17.35 -9.78 13.46
CA ILE A 163 16.34 -9.19 12.58
C ILE A 163 16.94 -8.44 11.38
N GLN A 164 18.15 -7.88 11.53
CA GLN A 164 18.84 -7.17 10.44
C GLN A 164 19.20 -8.04 9.23
N HIS A 165 19.25 -9.37 9.41
CA HIS A 165 19.63 -10.28 8.34
C HIS A 165 18.42 -10.76 7.52
N LEU A 166 17.20 -10.39 7.89
CA LEU A 166 16.03 -10.70 7.07
C LEU A 166 16.06 -9.89 5.79
N ALA A 167 15.90 -10.58 4.66
CA ALA A 167 15.97 -9.97 3.33
C ALA A 167 14.90 -8.88 3.14
N SER A 168 13.68 -9.08 3.63
CA SER A 168 12.58 -8.12 3.51
C SER A 168 12.83 -6.81 4.26
N LEU A 169 13.63 -6.86 5.33
CA LEU A 169 13.90 -5.72 6.22
C LEU A 169 15.22 -5.03 5.91
N GLY A 170 16.03 -5.54 4.97
CA GLY A 170 17.37 -5.04 4.69
C GLY A 170 17.44 -3.55 4.34
N ASP A 171 16.50 -3.06 3.53
CA ASP A 171 16.45 -1.65 3.13
C ASP A 171 16.09 -0.73 4.30
N VAL A 172 15.08 -1.12 5.07
CA VAL A 172 14.61 -0.37 6.25
C VAL A 172 15.69 -0.34 7.32
N VAL A 173 16.35 -1.47 7.58
CA VAL A 173 17.44 -1.57 8.54
C VAL A 173 18.66 -0.78 8.10
N SER A 174 18.98 -0.77 6.80
CA SER A 174 20.09 0.05 6.26
C SER A 174 19.82 1.55 6.40
N GLN A 175 18.56 1.98 6.26
CA GLN A 175 18.16 3.37 6.50
C GLN A 175 18.28 3.76 7.98
N ILE A 176 17.88 2.87 8.90
CA ILE A 176 17.95 3.12 10.34
C ILE A 176 19.41 3.11 10.84
N THR A 177 20.21 2.13 10.42
CA THR A 177 21.57 1.89 10.96
C THR A 177 22.68 2.60 10.19
N GLU A 178 22.38 3.17 9.02
CA GLU A 178 23.34 3.76 8.07
C GLU A 178 24.45 2.78 7.60
N THR A 179 24.25 1.46 7.80
CA THR A 179 25.20 0.41 7.41
C THR A 179 24.54 -0.56 6.44
N LYS A 180 25.20 -0.83 5.31
CA LYS A 180 24.73 -1.85 4.34
C LYS A 180 24.94 -3.24 4.91
N GLN A 181 23.88 -4.04 4.93
CA GLN A 181 23.96 -5.43 5.38
C GLN A 181 24.62 -6.30 4.31
N GLY A 182 25.69 -7.00 4.68
CA GLY A 182 26.40 -7.91 3.77
C GLY A 182 25.80 -9.31 3.71
N GLU A 183 25.10 -9.73 4.77
CA GLU A 183 24.57 -11.07 4.93
C GLU A 183 23.07 -11.04 5.16
N THR A 184 22.35 -11.80 4.33
CA THR A 184 20.90 -11.89 4.35
C THR A 184 20.40 -13.33 4.25
N VAL A 185 19.22 -13.57 4.81
CA VAL A 185 18.43 -14.79 4.71
C VAL A 185 17.01 -14.45 4.23
N PRO A 186 16.44 -15.18 3.27
CA PRO A 186 15.05 -14.98 2.85
C PRO A 186 14.06 -15.25 3.99
N ASP A 187 13.04 -14.41 4.13
CA ASP A 187 12.04 -14.51 5.20
C ASP A 187 11.29 -15.84 5.19
N ASP A 188 11.01 -16.40 4.02
CA ASP A 188 10.32 -17.69 3.88
C ASP A 188 11.15 -18.86 4.40
N ILE A 189 12.48 -18.79 4.30
CA ILE A 189 13.40 -19.79 4.88
C ILE A 189 13.38 -19.72 6.40
N VAL A 190 13.36 -18.53 6.97
CA VAL A 190 13.27 -18.35 8.44
C VAL A 190 11.91 -18.81 8.95
N ARG A 191 10.83 -18.49 8.25
CA ARG A 191 9.45 -18.89 8.65
C ARG A 191 9.19 -20.39 8.62
N ARG A 192 10.02 -21.18 7.93
CA ARG A 192 9.94 -22.65 7.95
C ARG A 192 10.44 -23.28 9.25
N ALA A 193 11.10 -22.52 10.12
CA ALA A 193 11.52 -23.03 11.42
C ALA A 193 10.31 -23.45 12.26
N ASP A 194 10.39 -24.63 12.89
CA ASP A 194 9.35 -25.18 13.76
C ASP A 194 9.07 -24.27 14.97
N GLN A 195 10.11 -23.59 15.46
CA GLN A 195 10.00 -22.66 16.57
C GLN A 195 10.87 -21.42 16.37
N ILE A 196 10.31 -20.24 16.63
CA ILE A 196 11.08 -18.99 16.71
C ILE A 196 10.83 -18.33 18.05
N GLU A 197 11.90 -17.99 18.75
CA GLU A 197 11.85 -17.37 20.06
C GLU A 197 12.58 -16.03 20.04
N LEU A 198 11.90 -14.98 20.52
CA LEU A 198 12.51 -13.65 20.62
C LEU A 198 13.31 -13.52 21.92
N ILE A 199 14.61 -13.29 21.77
CA ILE A 199 15.51 -12.89 22.85
C ILE A 199 15.53 -11.35 22.91
N ASP A 200 14.69 -10.79 23.78
CA ASP A 200 14.50 -9.35 23.93
C ASP A 200 15.28 -8.76 25.12
N ILE A 201 15.77 -7.53 24.93
CA ILE A 201 16.45 -6.73 25.95
C ILE A 201 16.13 -5.25 25.71
N SER A 202 16.02 -4.44 26.77
CA SER A 202 15.77 -3.02 26.57
C SER A 202 16.98 -2.34 25.89
N PRO A 203 16.76 -1.35 24.99
CA PRO A 203 17.83 -0.59 24.35
C PRO A 203 18.83 0.03 25.34
N GLU A 204 18.36 0.50 26.50
CA GLU A 204 19.20 1.08 27.56
C GLU A 204 20.12 0.03 28.16
N LEU A 205 19.58 -1.16 28.48
CA LEU A 205 20.34 -2.24 29.07
C LEU A 205 21.35 -2.83 28.08
N LEU A 206 20.99 -2.91 26.79
CA LEU A 206 21.92 -3.33 25.74
C LEU A 206 23.09 -2.36 25.60
N ARG A 207 22.83 -1.04 25.61
CA ARG A 207 23.88 -0.01 25.61
C ARG A 207 24.74 -0.06 26.86
N GLN A 208 24.15 -0.33 28.03
CA GLN A 208 24.89 -0.48 29.28
C GLN A 208 25.82 -1.71 29.24
N ARG A 209 25.36 -2.83 28.66
CA ARG A 209 26.20 -4.02 28.43
C ARG A 209 27.34 -3.72 27.46
N LEU A 210 27.08 -2.91 26.44
CA LEU A 210 28.09 -2.47 25.47
C LEU A 210 29.15 -1.58 26.14
N SER A 211 28.73 -0.59 26.93
CA SER A 211 29.65 0.32 27.64
C SER A 211 30.47 -0.39 28.72
N ALA A 212 29.95 -1.48 29.28
CA ALA A 212 30.67 -2.34 30.21
C ALA A 212 31.71 -3.25 29.53
N GLY A 213 31.80 -3.24 28.19
CA GLY A 213 32.74 -4.08 27.43
C GLY A 213 32.30 -5.54 27.25
N ASN A 214 31.02 -5.85 27.46
CA ASN A 214 30.50 -7.23 27.43
C ASN A 214 30.12 -7.72 26.01
N ILE A 215 30.24 -6.86 24.98
CA ILE A 215 29.76 -7.14 23.61
C ILE A 215 30.86 -6.87 22.56
N TYR A 216 31.64 -5.80 22.69
CA TYR A 216 32.83 -5.52 21.86
C TYR A 216 34.05 -5.25 22.73
N SER A 217 35.23 -5.42 22.13
CA SER A 217 36.50 -4.98 22.71
C SER A 217 36.50 -3.46 22.92
N ALA A 218 37.16 -3.00 24.00
CA ALA A 218 37.06 -1.62 24.49
C ALA A 218 37.40 -0.54 23.44
N ASP A 219 38.25 -0.87 22.47
CA ASP A 219 38.65 -0.03 21.34
C ASP A 219 37.53 0.22 20.31
N LYS A 220 36.51 -0.62 20.24
CA LYS A 220 35.40 -0.53 19.27
C LYS A 220 34.07 -0.05 19.88
N VAL A 221 34.00 0.08 21.21
CA VAL A 221 32.77 0.40 21.94
C VAL A 221 32.24 1.80 21.59
N ASP A 222 33.09 2.82 21.58
CA ASP A 222 32.67 4.20 21.34
C ASP A 222 32.17 4.41 19.91
N ALA A 223 32.84 3.80 18.93
CA ALA A 223 32.41 3.83 17.53
C ALA A 223 31.08 3.10 17.32
N ALA A 224 30.87 1.96 17.99
CA ALA A 224 29.62 1.20 17.92
C ALA A 224 28.46 1.95 18.57
N LEU A 225 28.67 2.59 19.73
CA LEU A 225 27.68 3.44 20.43
C LEU A 225 27.28 4.68 19.62
N ALA A 226 28.22 5.26 18.88
CA ALA A 226 28.00 6.44 18.05
C ALA A 226 27.33 6.15 16.70
N SER A 227 27.33 4.89 16.24
CA SER A 227 26.76 4.47 14.95
C SER A 227 25.55 3.54 15.14
N TYR A 228 25.78 2.23 15.20
CA TYR A 228 24.76 1.20 15.19
C TYR A 228 23.90 1.18 16.48
N PHE A 229 24.53 1.35 17.66
CA PHE A 229 23.88 1.19 18.98
C PHE A 229 23.27 2.49 19.53
N ARG A 230 22.77 3.37 18.66
CA ARG A 230 21.98 4.55 19.07
C ARG A 230 20.64 4.11 19.66
N MET A 231 20.15 4.87 20.65
CA MET A 231 18.85 4.59 21.29
C MET A 231 17.71 4.48 20.26
N GLY A 232 17.62 5.42 19.32
CA GLY A 232 16.60 5.37 18.27
C GLY A 232 16.68 4.13 17.38
N ASN A 233 17.90 3.73 17.00
CA ASN A 233 18.14 2.58 16.13
C ASN A 233 17.73 1.28 16.83
N LEU A 234 18.14 1.11 18.09
CA LEU A 234 17.81 -0.09 18.88
C LEU A 234 16.32 -0.20 19.18
N SER A 235 15.64 0.92 19.46
CA SER A 235 14.19 0.93 19.64
C SER A 235 13.46 0.52 18.35
N ALA A 236 13.88 1.04 17.20
CA ALA A 236 13.28 0.72 15.91
C ALA A 236 13.52 -0.76 15.53
N LEU A 237 14.73 -1.28 15.74
CA LEU A 237 15.03 -2.68 15.47
C LEU A 237 14.23 -3.64 16.39
N ARG A 238 14.02 -3.25 17.64
CA ARG A 238 13.18 -4.01 18.59
C ARG A 238 11.72 -4.04 18.15
N GLU A 239 11.20 -2.89 17.71
CA GLU A 239 9.84 -2.79 17.18
C GLU A 239 9.66 -3.66 15.91
N LEU A 240 10.62 -3.59 14.98
CA LEU A 240 10.61 -4.45 13.79
C LEU A 240 10.65 -5.94 14.14
N ALA A 241 11.44 -6.34 15.15
CA ALA A 241 11.49 -7.72 15.59
C ALA A 241 10.17 -8.21 16.19
N LEU A 242 9.51 -7.37 17.00
CA LEU A 242 8.20 -7.69 17.58
C LEU A 242 7.10 -7.76 16.51
N LEU A 243 7.09 -6.83 15.56
CA LEU A 243 6.12 -6.82 14.46
C LEU A 243 6.28 -8.03 13.56
N TRP A 244 7.53 -8.39 13.20
CA TRP A 244 7.80 -9.55 12.35
C TRP A 244 7.42 -10.86 13.04
N LEU A 245 7.72 -11.01 14.34
CA LEU A 245 7.32 -12.21 15.09
C LEU A 245 5.79 -12.31 15.24
N ALA A 246 5.10 -11.18 15.46
CA ALA A 246 3.65 -11.15 15.55
C ALA A 246 2.97 -11.66 14.27
N ASP A 247 3.55 -11.33 13.11
CA ASP A 247 3.10 -11.80 11.79
C ASP A 247 3.32 -13.32 11.62
N GLN A 248 4.43 -13.87 12.12
CA GLN A 248 4.71 -15.32 12.04
C GLN A 248 3.78 -16.18 12.91
N VAL A 249 3.40 -15.71 14.11
CA VAL A 249 2.48 -16.47 14.99
C VAL A 249 1.14 -16.74 14.28
N GLU A 250 0.75 -15.89 13.31
CA GLU A 250 -0.46 -16.06 12.49
C GLU A 250 -0.31 -17.20 11.44
N ASP A 251 0.88 -17.37 10.87
CA ASP A 251 1.22 -18.44 9.91
C ASP A 251 1.39 -19.81 10.59
N GLY A 252 2.10 -19.87 11.73
CA GLY A 252 2.33 -21.11 12.48
C GLY A 252 1.05 -21.72 13.05
N LEU A 253 0.10 -20.88 13.48
CA LEU A 253 -1.24 -21.33 13.88
C LEU A 253 -2.02 -21.95 12.71
N SER A 254 -1.73 -21.53 11.48
CA SER A 254 -2.40 -22.02 10.27
C SER A 254 -1.85 -23.38 9.83
N ALA A 255 -0.54 -23.62 9.96
CA ALA A 255 0.09 -24.92 9.67
C ALA A 255 -0.31 -26.01 10.68
N TYR A 256 -0.30 -25.71 11.99
CA TYR A 256 -0.72 -26.66 13.03
C TYR A 256 -2.17 -27.14 12.86
N ARG A 257 -3.06 -26.27 12.39
CA ARG A 257 -4.47 -26.61 12.07
C ARG A 257 -4.59 -27.59 10.90
N ALA A 258 -3.76 -27.43 9.87
CA ALA A 258 -3.78 -28.27 8.68
C ALA A 258 -3.34 -29.71 9.01
N ASP A 259 -2.28 -29.87 9.81
CA ASP A 259 -1.73 -31.19 10.15
C ASP A 259 -2.58 -31.96 11.17
N HIS A 260 -3.26 -31.27 12.10
CA HIS A 260 -4.01 -31.93 13.17
C HIS A 260 -5.51 -32.13 12.85
N SER A 261 -5.98 -31.79 11.64
CA SER A 261 -7.39 -31.91 11.23
C SER A 261 -8.37 -31.33 12.26
N ILE A 262 -7.97 -30.24 12.94
CA ILE A 262 -8.77 -29.59 13.98
C ILE A 262 -9.77 -28.67 13.27
N GLU A 263 -11.01 -29.15 13.11
CA GLU A 263 -12.11 -28.37 12.51
C GLU A 263 -12.53 -27.15 13.36
N ALA A 264 -12.15 -27.14 14.64
CA ALA A 264 -12.50 -26.07 15.57
C ALA A 264 -11.68 -24.79 15.29
N SER A 265 -12.37 -23.76 14.80
CA SER A 265 -11.80 -22.42 14.63
C SER A 265 -11.45 -21.82 16.00
N TRP A 266 -10.16 -21.76 16.35
CA TRP A 266 -9.69 -20.84 17.38
C TRP A 266 -9.54 -19.45 16.74
N PRO A 267 -10.40 -18.47 17.03
CA PRO A 267 -10.33 -17.20 16.36
C PRO A 267 -9.51 -16.23 17.20
N THR A 268 -8.28 -15.95 16.75
CA THR A 268 -7.48 -14.83 17.26
C THR A 268 -8.11 -13.47 16.91
N ARG A 269 -9.04 -13.44 15.93
CA ARG A 269 -9.90 -12.29 15.57
C ARG A 269 -11.31 -12.78 15.23
N GLU A 270 -12.34 -12.09 15.72
CA GLU A 270 -13.72 -12.40 15.31
C GLU A 270 -13.92 -12.03 13.84
N ARG A 271 -14.35 -12.99 13.00
CA ARG A 271 -14.67 -12.76 11.59
C ARG A 271 -16.15 -13.00 11.37
N VAL A 272 -16.89 -11.92 11.13
CA VAL A 272 -18.35 -11.98 10.96
C VAL A 272 -18.68 -11.84 9.47
N VAL A 273 -19.22 -12.90 8.88
CA VAL A 273 -19.72 -12.91 7.51
C VAL A 273 -21.20 -12.55 7.50
N VAL A 274 -21.61 -11.69 6.58
CA VAL A 274 -23.00 -11.26 6.38
C VAL A 274 -23.48 -11.70 5.02
N GLY A 275 -24.50 -12.54 4.96
CA GLY A 275 -25.14 -12.96 3.72
C GLY A 275 -26.06 -11.87 3.17
N LEU A 276 -25.68 -11.25 2.05
CA LEU A 276 -26.42 -10.17 1.38
C LEU A 276 -27.24 -10.72 0.21
N THR A 277 -28.55 -10.57 0.30
CA THR A 277 -29.54 -10.98 -0.70
C THR A 277 -29.85 -9.90 -1.74
N GLY A 278 -29.31 -8.69 -1.58
CA GLY A 278 -29.58 -7.54 -2.45
C GLY A 278 -30.94 -6.87 -2.26
N GLY A 279 -31.62 -7.17 -1.14
CA GLY A 279 -32.84 -6.48 -0.68
C GLY A 279 -32.55 -5.50 0.47
N PRO A 280 -33.51 -4.64 0.87
CA PRO A 280 -33.31 -3.60 1.89
C PRO A 280 -32.95 -4.14 3.27
N GLU A 281 -33.18 -5.43 3.53
CA GLU A 281 -32.78 -6.11 4.76
C GLU A 281 -31.27 -6.11 5.00
N GLY A 282 -30.45 -6.01 3.95
CA GLY A 282 -28.99 -6.10 4.05
C GLY A 282 -28.38 -5.04 4.96
N GLU A 283 -28.92 -3.82 4.98
CA GLU A 283 -28.45 -2.75 5.88
C GLU A 283 -28.56 -3.15 7.36
N VAL A 284 -29.68 -3.77 7.75
CA VAL A 284 -29.87 -4.18 9.15
C VAL A 284 -29.01 -5.39 9.51
N LEU A 285 -28.75 -6.29 8.56
CA LEU A 285 -27.81 -7.39 8.76
C LEU A 285 -26.39 -6.86 8.99
N ILE A 286 -25.95 -5.90 8.16
CA ILE A 286 -24.63 -5.26 8.28
C ILE A 286 -24.49 -4.53 9.62
N ARG A 287 -25.47 -3.70 10.01
CA ARG A 287 -25.43 -2.99 11.30
C ARG A 287 -25.46 -3.95 12.49
N ARG A 288 -26.19 -5.07 12.39
CA ARG A 288 -26.21 -6.10 13.44
C ARG A 288 -24.85 -6.80 13.56
N ALA A 289 -24.24 -7.14 12.43
CA ALA A 289 -22.92 -7.74 12.36
C ALA A 289 -21.83 -6.80 12.92
N ALA A 290 -21.84 -5.52 12.54
CA ALA A 290 -20.94 -4.52 13.10
C ALA A 290 -21.12 -4.35 14.63
N ARG A 291 -22.35 -4.45 15.14
CA ARG A 291 -22.61 -4.41 16.59
C ARG A 291 -22.09 -5.62 17.35
N ILE A 292 -22.09 -6.79 16.70
CA ILE A 292 -21.47 -8.00 17.24
C ILE A 292 -19.96 -7.75 17.32
N LEU A 293 -19.37 -7.31 16.22
CA LEU A 293 -17.93 -7.04 16.10
C LEU A 293 -17.43 -5.95 17.04
N ALA A 294 -18.25 -4.94 17.33
CA ALA A 294 -17.90 -3.82 18.22
C ALA A 294 -17.54 -4.23 19.66
N ARG A 295 -17.80 -5.49 20.04
CA ARG A 295 -17.44 -6.04 21.37
C ARG A 295 -16.04 -6.63 21.41
N VAL A 296 -15.40 -6.82 20.25
CA VAL A 296 -14.10 -7.47 20.11
C VAL A 296 -13.16 -6.58 19.30
N SER A 297 -12.02 -6.22 19.89
CA SER A 297 -11.01 -5.41 19.21
C SER A 297 -10.31 -6.21 18.11
N GLY A 298 -10.23 -5.66 16.90
CA GLY A 298 -9.51 -6.27 15.77
C GLY A 298 -10.29 -7.31 14.96
N GLY A 299 -11.61 -7.40 15.11
CA GLY A 299 -12.43 -8.26 14.27
C GLY A 299 -12.60 -7.73 12.83
N GLU A 300 -12.94 -8.62 11.90
CA GLU A 300 -13.21 -8.30 10.49
C GLU A 300 -14.69 -8.50 10.13
N LEU A 301 -15.24 -7.55 9.38
CA LEU A 301 -16.60 -7.61 8.85
C LEU A 301 -16.57 -7.91 7.35
N LEU A 302 -17.24 -8.99 6.92
CA LEU A 302 -17.25 -9.43 5.53
C LEU A 302 -18.70 -9.50 5.01
N GLY A 303 -19.02 -8.76 3.96
CA GLY A 303 -20.31 -8.83 3.27
C GLY A 303 -20.23 -9.71 2.04
N VAL A 304 -21.07 -10.73 1.94
CA VAL A 304 -21.03 -11.70 0.83
C VAL A 304 -22.34 -11.70 0.10
N HIS A 305 -22.28 -11.37 -1.19
CA HIS A 305 -23.42 -11.49 -2.09
C HIS A 305 -23.24 -12.69 -3.01
N VAL A 306 -24.17 -13.65 -2.95
CA VAL A 306 -24.16 -14.82 -3.83
C VAL A 306 -25.02 -14.56 -5.07
N ARG A 307 -24.38 -14.43 -6.23
CA ARG A 307 -25.03 -14.32 -7.53
C ARG A 307 -25.49 -15.70 -7.97
N ALA A 308 -26.79 -15.86 -8.19
CA ALA A 308 -27.33 -17.07 -8.79
C ALA A 308 -27.03 -17.07 -10.30
N SER A 309 -26.56 -18.20 -10.83
CA SER A 309 -26.28 -18.42 -12.26
C SER A 309 -27.49 -18.12 -13.17
N ASP A 310 -28.69 -18.08 -12.59
CA ASP A 310 -29.95 -17.96 -13.32
C ASP A 310 -30.45 -16.51 -13.48
N GLY A 311 -29.85 -15.50 -12.81
CA GLY A 311 -30.20 -14.09 -12.99
C GLY A 311 -31.68 -13.68 -12.76
N VAL A 312 -32.50 -14.53 -12.10
CA VAL A 312 -33.96 -14.33 -11.99
C VAL A 312 -34.40 -13.54 -10.73
N LEU A 313 -33.51 -13.25 -9.78
CA LEU A 313 -33.90 -12.44 -8.63
C LEU A 313 -33.82 -10.96 -8.99
N ALA A 314 -34.86 -10.21 -8.64
CA ALA A 314 -34.93 -8.76 -8.79
C ALA A 314 -33.94 -8.12 -7.81
N GLU A 315 -32.66 -8.22 -8.14
CA GLU A 315 -31.57 -7.52 -7.49
C GLU A 315 -31.73 -6.04 -7.82
N SER A 316 -31.81 -5.18 -6.80
CA SER A 316 -31.70 -3.74 -6.99
C SER A 316 -30.22 -3.40 -6.95
N PRO A 317 -29.58 -3.04 -8.08
CA PRO A 317 -28.15 -2.71 -8.09
C PRO A 317 -27.83 -1.55 -7.12
N ARG A 318 -28.81 -0.66 -6.91
CA ARG A 318 -28.72 0.45 -5.96
C ARG A 318 -28.63 -0.01 -4.51
N GLU A 319 -29.40 -1.02 -4.11
CA GLU A 319 -29.39 -1.50 -2.72
C GLU A 319 -28.10 -2.25 -2.38
N LEU A 320 -27.55 -3.01 -3.33
CA LEU A 320 -26.24 -3.65 -3.18
C LEU A 320 -25.11 -2.62 -3.06
N GLU A 321 -25.18 -1.53 -3.83
CA GLU A 321 -24.18 -0.46 -3.74
C GLU A 321 -24.25 0.29 -2.40
N THR A 322 -25.46 0.61 -1.91
CA THR A 322 -25.64 1.18 -0.57
C THR A 322 -25.11 0.25 0.51
N GLN A 323 -25.34 -1.07 0.38
CA GLN A 323 -24.81 -2.07 1.31
C GLN A 323 -23.29 -2.16 1.27
N ARG A 324 -22.69 -2.11 0.08
CA ARG A 324 -21.24 -2.10 -0.14
C ARG A 324 -20.60 -0.87 0.51
N GLN A 325 -21.19 0.31 0.30
CA GLN A 325 -20.71 1.55 0.91
C GLN A 325 -20.82 1.50 2.43
N LEU A 326 -21.96 1.07 2.97
CA LEU A 326 -22.15 0.91 4.42
C LEU A 326 -21.13 -0.06 5.04
N LEU A 327 -20.81 -1.15 4.34
CA LEU A 327 -19.80 -2.10 4.79
C LEU A 327 -18.42 -1.45 4.86
N LYS A 328 -18.06 -0.66 3.85
CA LYS A 328 -16.80 0.08 3.78
C LYS A 328 -16.70 1.15 4.88
N ASP A 329 -17.78 1.88 5.14
CA ASP A 329 -17.84 2.89 6.20
C ASP A 329 -17.65 2.27 7.60
N LEU A 330 -18.04 1.01 7.76
CA LEU A 330 -17.87 0.22 8.98
C LEU A 330 -16.53 -0.56 9.00
N GLY A 331 -15.62 -0.30 8.06
CA GLY A 331 -14.30 -0.93 8.00
C GLY A 331 -14.31 -2.38 7.50
N GLY A 332 -15.39 -2.84 6.88
CA GLY A 332 -15.54 -4.19 6.32
C GLY A 332 -15.30 -4.28 4.82
N SER A 333 -15.20 -5.52 4.31
CA SER A 333 -14.96 -5.81 2.88
C SER A 333 -16.15 -6.53 2.21
N TYR A 334 -16.43 -6.17 0.96
CA TYR A 334 -17.52 -6.75 0.16
C TYR A 334 -16.99 -7.77 -0.85
N HIS A 335 -17.64 -8.93 -0.92
CA HIS A 335 -17.29 -10.04 -1.78
C HIS A 335 -18.51 -10.52 -2.57
N SER A 336 -18.32 -10.82 -3.86
CA SER A 336 -19.35 -11.44 -4.69
C SER A 336 -18.92 -12.84 -5.10
N VAL A 337 -19.75 -13.83 -4.81
CA VAL A 337 -19.50 -15.24 -5.11
C VAL A 337 -20.57 -15.71 -6.09
N THR A 338 -20.21 -16.53 -7.07
CA THR A 338 -21.19 -17.13 -7.99
C THR A 338 -21.46 -18.56 -7.57
N GLY A 339 -22.73 -18.97 -7.47
CA GLY A 339 -23.07 -20.33 -7.09
C GLY A 339 -24.55 -20.67 -7.34
N GLU A 340 -24.82 -21.92 -7.72
CA GLU A 340 -26.17 -22.42 -7.99
C GLU A 340 -27.00 -22.58 -6.71
N ASP A 341 -26.37 -23.02 -5.60
CA ASP A 341 -26.99 -23.05 -4.27
C ASP A 341 -26.43 -21.94 -3.38
N GLN A 342 -27.25 -20.91 -3.13
CA GLN A 342 -26.90 -19.77 -2.28
C GLN A 342 -26.46 -20.16 -0.87
N ALA A 343 -27.04 -21.21 -0.29
CA ALA A 343 -26.68 -21.63 1.06
C ALA A 343 -25.30 -22.28 1.08
N GLN A 344 -25.02 -23.14 0.11
CA GLN A 344 -23.75 -23.84 0.00
C GLN A 344 -22.62 -22.87 -0.33
N ALA A 345 -22.81 -21.99 -1.31
CA ALA A 345 -21.80 -20.99 -1.68
C ALA A 345 -21.47 -20.01 -0.54
N LEU A 346 -22.47 -19.64 0.28
CA LEU A 346 -22.25 -18.80 1.46
C LEU A 346 -21.44 -19.54 2.54
N LEU A 347 -21.76 -20.82 2.78
CA LEU A 347 -21.02 -21.66 3.73
C LEU A 347 -19.59 -21.94 3.26
N ASP A 348 -19.39 -22.25 1.98
CA ASP A 348 -18.07 -22.50 1.40
C ASP A 348 -17.19 -21.24 1.46
N PHE A 349 -17.78 -20.07 1.21
CA PHE A 349 -17.08 -18.80 1.42
C PHE A 349 -16.73 -18.60 2.90
N ALA A 350 -17.71 -18.77 3.80
CA ALA A 350 -17.53 -18.57 5.23
C ALA A 350 -16.43 -19.48 5.80
N ARG A 351 -16.35 -20.74 5.37
CA ARG A 351 -15.27 -21.65 5.74
C ARG A 351 -13.92 -21.22 5.15
N ARG A 352 -13.88 -20.80 3.89
CA ARG A 352 -12.63 -20.35 3.23
C ARG A 352 -12.01 -19.14 3.93
N VAL A 353 -12.83 -18.23 4.46
CA VAL A 353 -12.34 -17.06 5.22
C VAL A 353 -12.19 -17.33 6.72
N ASN A 354 -12.44 -18.56 7.18
CA ASN A 354 -12.46 -18.94 8.59
C ASN A 354 -13.38 -18.03 9.44
N ALA A 355 -14.62 -17.84 8.97
CA ALA A 355 -15.61 -17.03 9.68
C ALA A 355 -16.05 -17.72 10.98
N THR A 356 -16.08 -16.96 12.07
CA THR A 356 -16.59 -17.44 13.36
C THR A 356 -18.10 -17.35 13.43
N GLN A 357 -18.68 -16.35 12.78
CA GLN A 357 -20.11 -16.10 12.79
C GLN A 357 -20.63 -15.79 11.39
N LEU A 358 -21.86 -16.24 11.13
CA LEU A 358 -22.57 -16.03 9.88
C LEU A 358 -23.93 -15.39 10.15
N VAL A 359 -24.10 -14.14 9.74
CA VAL A 359 -25.34 -13.37 9.89
C VAL A 359 -26.19 -13.53 8.64
N VAL A 360 -27.41 -14.07 8.80
CA VAL A 360 -28.35 -14.31 7.69
C VAL A 360 -29.73 -13.80 8.04
N GLY A 361 -30.40 -13.15 7.07
CA GLY A 361 -31.78 -12.70 7.24
C GLY A 361 -32.81 -13.84 7.22
N THR A 362 -33.83 -13.76 8.09
CA THR A 362 -34.95 -14.70 8.03
C THR A 362 -35.92 -14.32 6.91
N SER A 363 -36.11 -15.18 5.90
CA SER A 363 -37.17 -15.01 4.89
C SER A 363 -38.42 -15.83 5.28
N ARG A 364 -39.55 -15.17 5.57
CA ARG A 364 -40.83 -15.85 5.85
C ARG A 364 -41.52 -16.27 4.54
N ARG A 365 -41.34 -17.52 4.12
CA ARG A 365 -42.12 -18.13 3.02
C ARG A 365 -43.36 -18.88 3.52
N ARG A 366 -44.48 -18.78 2.79
CA ARG A 366 -45.73 -19.52 3.06
C ARG A 366 -45.51 -21.05 3.01
N PRO A 367 -46.24 -21.85 3.83
CA PRO A 367 -45.99 -23.29 3.99
C PRO A 367 -46.09 -24.09 2.68
N LEU A 368 -47.02 -23.74 1.78
CA LEU A 368 -47.22 -24.47 0.51
C LEU A 368 -46.03 -24.34 -0.46
N ALA A 369 -45.32 -23.21 -0.46
CA ALA A 369 -44.15 -22.98 -1.32
C ALA A 369 -42.91 -23.78 -0.87
N ARG A 370 -42.93 -24.29 0.37
CA ARG A 370 -41.86 -25.08 0.99
C ARG A 370 -41.82 -26.52 0.46
N LEU A 371 -42.95 -27.02 -0.06
CA LEU A 371 -43.07 -28.37 -0.62
C LEU A 371 -42.52 -28.48 -2.05
N VAL A 372 -42.55 -27.39 -2.83
CA VAL A 372 -42.24 -27.41 -4.28
C VAL A 372 -40.82 -26.95 -4.60
N ARG A 373 -40.19 -26.10 -3.76
CA ARG A 373 -38.87 -25.50 -4.03
C ARG A 373 -37.82 -25.73 -2.92
N GLY A 374 -38.07 -26.67 -2.01
CA GLY A 374 -37.15 -27.02 -0.93
C GLY A 374 -37.06 -25.99 0.21
N ALA A 375 -36.23 -26.33 1.20
CA ALA A 375 -36.01 -25.54 2.41
C ALA A 375 -35.26 -24.24 2.09
N GLY A 376 -35.64 -23.11 2.71
CA GLY A 376 -35.05 -21.80 2.43
C GLY A 376 -33.57 -21.69 2.84
N VAL A 377 -32.84 -20.73 2.24
CA VAL A 377 -31.40 -20.51 2.43
C VAL A 377 -30.99 -20.55 3.90
N GLY A 378 -31.66 -19.79 4.78
CA GLY A 378 -31.34 -19.80 6.21
C GLY A 378 -31.46 -21.17 6.90
N SER A 379 -32.43 -22.01 6.51
CA SER A 379 -32.58 -23.35 7.09
C SER A 379 -31.60 -24.39 6.53
N LYS A 380 -31.01 -24.12 5.35
CA LYS A 380 -29.91 -24.90 4.79
C LYS A 380 -28.59 -24.47 5.42
N VAL A 381 -28.38 -23.16 5.58
CA VAL A 381 -27.21 -22.59 6.26
C VAL A 381 -27.09 -23.10 7.69
N VAL A 382 -28.17 -23.06 8.48
CA VAL A 382 -28.17 -23.61 9.86
C VAL A 382 -27.88 -25.11 9.90
N ARG A 383 -28.31 -25.88 8.89
CA ARG A 383 -28.04 -27.32 8.83
C ARG A 383 -26.61 -27.65 8.37
N GLY A 384 -25.98 -26.75 7.61
CA GLY A 384 -24.64 -26.94 7.05
C GLY A 384 -23.55 -26.11 7.72
N SER A 385 -23.85 -25.34 8.78
CA SER A 385 -22.91 -24.40 9.38
C SER A 385 -21.76 -25.06 10.12
N GLY A 386 -21.94 -26.30 10.61
CA GLY A 386 -20.94 -26.95 11.45
C GLY A 386 -20.65 -26.08 12.67
N ASP A 387 -19.38 -25.71 12.84
CA ASP A 387 -18.87 -24.91 13.97
C ASP A 387 -19.07 -23.39 13.80
N ILE A 388 -19.63 -22.92 12.68
CA ILE A 388 -19.89 -21.50 12.44
C ILE A 388 -21.20 -21.10 13.15
N ASP A 389 -21.13 -20.12 14.05
CA ASP A 389 -22.32 -19.61 14.75
C ASP A 389 -23.24 -18.84 13.79
N VAL A 390 -24.45 -19.34 13.56
CA VAL A 390 -25.40 -18.71 12.64
C VAL A 390 -26.35 -17.76 13.37
N HIS A 391 -26.21 -16.46 13.10
CA HIS A 391 -27.07 -15.41 13.64
C HIS A 391 -28.21 -15.07 12.68
N MET A 392 -29.38 -15.61 12.99
CA MET A 392 -30.61 -15.34 12.26
C MET A 392 -31.24 -14.03 12.72
N VAL A 393 -31.25 -13.01 11.86
CA VAL A 393 -31.84 -11.70 12.18
C VAL A 393 -33.23 -11.59 11.56
N SER A 394 -34.23 -11.40 12.42
CA SER A 394 -35.60 -11.10 12.00
C SER A 394 -35.77 -9.59 11.76
N HIS A 395 -36.21 -9.20 10.56
CA HIS A 395 -36.43 -7.80 10.23
C HIS A 395 -37.92 -7.51 9.92
N PRO A 396 -38.52 -6.47 10.50
CA PRO A 396 -39.91 -6.04 10.20
C PRO A 396 -40.18 -5.58 8.76
N LEU A 397 -39.15 -5.30 7.94
CA LEU A 397 -39.31 -4.94 6.52
C LEU A 397 -39.50 -6.15 5.59
N GLY A 398 -39.28 -7.38 6.06
CA GLY A 398 -39.50 -8.62 5.31
C GLY A 398 -40.97 -9.02 5.13
N GLY A 399 -41.90 -8.07 5.30
CA GLY A 399 -43.34 -8.30 5.42
C GLY A 399 -44.20 -7.77 4.26
N ARG A 400 -43.64 -7.10 3.25
CA ARG A 400 -44.43 -6.76 2.05
C ARG A 400 -44.33 -7.90 1.06
N GLY A 401 -45.45 -8.64 0.99
CA GLY A 401 -45.60 -9.84 0.20
C GLY A 401 -44.97 -9.70 -1.18
N VAL A 402 -44.14 -10.70 -1.51
CA VAL A 402 -43.71 -10.95 -2.88
C VAL A 402 -44.96 -10.89 -3.75
N VAL A 403 -45.11 -9.80 -4.48
CA VAL A 403 -46.01 -9.75 -5.61
C VAL A 403 -45.53 -10.90 -6.49
N PHE A 404 -46.38 -11.90 -6.69
CA PHE A 404 -46.18 -12.93 -7.70
C PHE A 404 -46.05 -12.21 -9.05
N ARG A 405 -44.85 -11.77 -9.42
CA ARG A 405 -44.51 -11.50 -10.81
C ARG A 405 -44.39 -12.88 -11.44
N LYS A 406 -45.53 -13.29 -12.01
CA LYS A 406 -45.69 -14.50 -12.81
C LYS A 406 -44.44 -14.70 -13.67
N ALA A 407 -43.77 -15.85 -13.48
CA ALA A 407 -42.89 -16.39 -14.49
C ALA A 407 -43.68 -16.46 -15.79
N GLY A 408 -43.30 -15.65 -16.75
CA GLY A 408 -44.02 -15.46 -18.00
C GLY A 408 -43.22 -14.52 -18.88
N ALA A 409 -42.14 -15.05 -19.46
CA ALA A 409 -41.33 -14.39 -20.49
C ALA A 409 -42.08 -14.25 -21.84
N LEU A 410 -43.41 -14.12 -21.80
CA LEU A 410 -44.30 -13.93 -22.93
C LEU A 410 -45.35 -12.90 -22.48
N GLY A 411 -45.51 -11.81 -23.23
CA GLY A 411 -46.49 -10.78 -22.89
C GLY A 411 -47.89 -11.37 -22.72
N ARG A 412 -48.69 -10.84 -21.77
CA ARG A 412 -50.04 -11.38 -21.43
C ARG A 412 -50.89 -11.70 -22.67
N ARG A 413 -50.80 -10.89 -23.73
CA ARG A 413 -51.48 -11.12 -25.01
C ARG A 413 -51.07 -12.43 -25.68
N ARG A 414 -49.76 -12.73 -25.74
CA ARG A 414 -49.23 -13.95 -26.37
C ARG A 414 -49.57 -15.20 -25.57
N LEU A 415 -49.61 -15.11 -24.24
CA LEU A 415 -50.04 -16.21 -23.38
C LEU A 415 -51.54 -16.50 -23.56
N MET A 416 -52.39 -15.46 -23.58
CA MET A 416 -53.82 -15.63 -23.82
C MET A 416 -54.10 -16.17 -25.24
N LEU A 417 -53.38 -15.68 -26.25
CA LEU A 417 -53.45 -16.19 -27.60
C LEU A 417 -53.03 -17.67 -27.66
N GLY A 418 -51.94 -18.04 -26.97
CA GLY A 418 -51.47 -19.43 -26.89
C GLY A 418 -52.52 -20.37 -26.29
N PHE A 419 -53.14 -19.99 -25.17
CA PHE A 419 -54.21 -20.79 -24.56
C PHE A 419 -55.48 -20.87 -25.42
N ALA A 420 -55.84 -19.80 -26.13
CA ALA A 420 -56.96 -19.84 -27.07
C ALA A 420 -56.66 -20.81 -28.23
N LEU A 421 -55.47 -20.74 -28.81
CA LEU A 421 -55.03 -21.64 -29.89
C LEU A 421 -54.93 -23.10 -29.44
N ALA A 422 -54.56 -23.34 -28.18
CA ALA A 422 -54.49 -24.69 -27.60
C ALA A 422 -55.83 -25.44 -27.60
N ILE A 423 -56.94 -24.72 -27.65
CA ILE A 423 -58.29 -25.32 -27.73
C ILE A 423 -58.80 -25.30 -29.17
N VAL A 424 -58.59 -24.18 -29.88
CA VAL A 424 -59.14 -23.99 -31.23
C VAL A 424 -58.45 -24.87 -32.27
N ILE A 425 -57.12 -24.98 -32.24
CA ILE A 425 -56.37 -25.74 -33.26
C ILE A 425 -56.73 -27.23 -33.23
N PRO A 426 -56.73 -27.93 -32.07
CA PRO A 426 -57.10 -29.34 -32.03
C PRO A 426 -58.51 -29.61 -32.58
N VAL A 427 -59.49 -28.76 -32.24
CA VAL A 427 -60.88 -28.93 -32.69
C VAL A 427 -61.03 -28.73 -34.19
N ILE A 428 -60.39 -27.70 -34.76
CA ILE A 428 -60.44 -27.43 -36.19
C ILE A 428 -59.76 -28.56 -36.97
N LEU A 429 -58.61 -29.04 -36.50
CA LEU A 429 -57.89 -30.15 -37.11
C LEU A 429 -58.73 -31.42 -37.06
N GLU A 430 -59.34 -31.74 -35.92
CA GLU A 430 -60.20 -32.92 -35.77
C GLU A 430 -61.40 -32.87 -36.70
N TRP A 431 -62.08 -31.72 -36.77
CA TRP A 431 -63.21 -31.53 -37.66
C TRP A 431 -62.81 -31.67 -39.14
N ALA A 432 -61.64 -31.17 -39.53
CA ALA A 432 -61.13 -31.31 -40.89
C ALA A 432 -60.73 -32.76 -41.21
N LEU A 433 -60.13 -33.48 -40.26
CA LEU A 433 -59.74 -34.89 -40.42
C LEU A 433 -60.95 -35.76 -40.72
N VAL A 434 -62.02 -35.64 -39.92
CA VAL A 434 -63.28 -36.39 -40.09
C VAL A 434 -63.93 -36.18 -41.46
N GLN A 435 -63.70 -35.03 -42.10
CA GLN A 435 -64.36 -34.66 -43.37
C GLN A 435 -63.52 -35.00 -44.61
N TRP A 436 -62.18 -35.08 -44.51
CA TRP A 436 -61.29 -35.10 -45.68
C TRP A 436 -60.26 -36.24 -45.69
N VAL A 437 -60.01 -36.92 -44.57
CA VAL A 437 -58.95 -37.94 -44.46
C VAL A 437 -59.58 -39.32 -44.24
N PRO A 438 -59.19 -40.35 -45.01
CA PRO A 438 -59.68 -41.72 -44.80
C PRO A 438 -59.10 -42.34 -43.51
N ASP A 439 -59.91 -43.18 -42.84
CA ASP A 439 -59.71 -43.83 -41.54
C ASP A 439 -58.28 -44.37 -41.31
N SER A 440 -57.38 -43.55 -40.78
CA SER A 440 -56.01 -43.94 -40.44
C SER A 440 -55.56 -43.20 -39.18
N PHE A 441 -55.63 -43.90 -38.05
CA PHE A 441 -55.26 -43.41 -36.73
C PHE A 441 -53.84 -42.79 -36.67
N THR A 442 -52.88 -43.38 -37.41
CA THR A 442 -51.49 -42.88 -37.48
C THR A 442 -51.39 -41.54 -38.19
N THR A 443 -52.19 -41.30 -39.24
CA THR A 443 -52.15 -40.04 -39.98
C THR A 443 -52.77 -38.92 -39.14
N GLU A 444 -53.86 -39.22 -38.45
CA GLU A 444 -54.58 -38.28 -37.58
C GLU A 444 -53.74 -37.85 -36.37
N THR A 445 -53.06 -38.79 -35.71
CA THR A 445 -52.14 -38.50 -34.60
C THR A 445 -50.98 -37.59 -35.01
N LEU A 446 -50.39 -37.79 -36.20
CA LEU A 446 -49.29 -36.93 -36.71
C LEU A 446 -49.77 -35.50 -37.04
N ILE A 447 -50.98 -35.37 -37.58
CA ILE A 447 -51.58 -34.05 -37.88
C ILE A 447 -51.84 -33.29 -36.57
N GLN A 448 -52.37 -33.95 -35.55
CA GLN A 448 -52.56 -33.31 -34.25
C GLN A 448 -51.25 -33.00 -33.52
N LEU A 449 -50.22 -33.82 -33.72
CA LEU A 449 -48.89 -33.54 -33.18
C LEU A 449 -48.37 -32.22 -33.74
N THR A 450 -48.53 -32.03 -35.06
CA THR A 450 -48.14 -30.80 -35.75
C THR A 450 -48.88 -29.58 -35.19
N GLY A 451 -50.18 -29.71 -34.92
CA GLY A 451 -50.97 -28.68 -34.25
C GLY A 451 -50.41 -28.29 -32.87
N CYS A 452 -50.01 -29.29 -32.07
CA CYS A 452 -49.39 -29.06 -30.75
C CYS A 452 -48.05 -28.32 -30.86
N VAL A 453 -47.24 -28.60 -31.90
CA VAL A 453 -45.98 -27.87 -32.16
C VAL A 453 -46.24 -26.40 -32.46
N VAL A 454 -47.25 -26.08 -33.29
CA VAL A 454 -47.62 -24.69 -33.60
C VAL A 454 -48.01 -23.94 -32.33
N VAL A 455 -48.81 -24.57 -31.45
CA VAL A 455 -49.18 -23.99 -30.16
C VAL A 455 -47.94 -23.77 -29.27
N ALA A 456 -46.96 -24.67 -29.27
CA ALA A 456 -45.71 -24.53 -28.52
C ALA A 456 -44.87 -23.33 -28.95
N VAL A 457 -44.74 -23.12 -30.26
CA VAL A 457 -43.98 -21.97 -30.81
C VAL A 457 -44.63 -20.63 -30.45
N ILE A 458 -45.96 -20.57 -30.42
CA ILE A 458 -46.69 -19.33 -30.16
C ILE A 458 -46.88 -19.09 -28.65
N GLY A 459 -47.35 -20.09 -27.91
CA GLY A 459 -47.80 -19.99 -26.52
C GLY A 459 -46.79 -20.42 -25.46
N GLY A 460 -45.71 -21.11 -25.85
CA GLY A 460 -44.75 -21.73 -24.94
C GLY A 460 -45.24 -23.05 -24.36
N LEU A 461 -44.54 -23.54 -23.33
CA LEU A 461 -44.74 -24.90 -22.78
C LEU A 461 -46.16 -25.19 -22.31
N TRP A 462 -46.75 -24.32 -21.47
CA TRP A 462 -48.03 -24.61 -20.81
C TRP A 462 -49.23 -24.71 -21.77
N PRO A 463 -49.42 -23.78 -22.74
CA PRO A 463 -50.47 -23.95 -23.74
C PRO A 463 -50.27 -25.19 -24.63
N ALA A 464 -49.03 -25.55 -24.98
CA ALA A 464 -48.76 -26.75 -25.77
C ALA A 464 -49.10 -28.04 -25.04
N LEU A 465 -48.79 -28.09 -23.73
CA LEU A 465 -49.13 -29.23 -22.88
C LEU A 465 -50.65 -29.40 -22.78
N LEU A 466 -51.38 -28.28 -22.67
CA LEU A 466 -52.85 -28.28 -22.70
C LEU A 466 -53.38 -28.75 -24.07
N ALA A 467 -52.80 -28.28 -25.17
CA ALA A 467 -53.17 -28.71 -26.52
C ALA A 467 -52.93 -30.21 -26.74
N ALA A 468 -51.83 -30.76 -26.20
CA ALA A 468 -51.51 -32.19 -26.31
C ALA A 468 -52.51 -33.04 -25.53
N VAL A 469 -52.83 -32.68 -24.28
CA VAL A 469 -53.87 -33.38 -23.50
C VAL A 469 -55.22 -33.30 -24.20
N PHE A 470 -55.59 -32.13 -24.72
CA PHE A 470 -56.87 -31.93 -25.38
C PHE A 470 -56.96 -32.68 -26.72
N SER A 471 -55.89 -32.68 -27.52
CA SER A 471 -55.79 -33.46 -28.75
C SER A 471 -55.85 -34.96 -28.47
N SER A 472 -55.21 -35.43 -27.40
CA SER A 472 -55.28 -36.83 -26.97
C SER A 472 -56.70 -37.25 -26.58
N LEU A 473 -57.47 -36.36 -25.96
CA LEU A 473 -58.88 -36.61 -25.62
C LEU A 473 -59.77 -36.65 -26.86
N LEU A 474 -59.54 -35.76 -27.82
CA LEU A 474 -60.27 -35.72 -29.09
C LEU A 474 -60.02 -36.99 -29.92
N LEU A 475 -58.74 -37.36 -30.12
CA LEU A 475 -58.34 -38.58 -30.81
C LEU A 475 -58.92 -39.84 -30.18
N ASN A 476 -58.98 -39.89 -28.83
CA ASN A 476 -59.60 -41.01 -28.13
C ASN A 476 -61.12 -41.09 -28.37
N PHE A 477 -61.81 -39.95 -28.43
CA PHE A 477 -63.27 -39.92 -28.54
C PHE A 477 -63.76 -40.12 -29.99
N PHE A 478 -63.08 -39.55 -30.97
CA PHE A 478 -63.53 -39.54 -32.37
C PHE A 478 -62.87 -40.61 -33.24
N THR A 479 -61.64 -41.03 -32.94
CA THR A 479 -60.87 -41.94 -33.81
C THR A 479 -60.64 -43.31 -33.19
N ALA A 480 -60.36 -43.41 -31.89
CA ALA A 480 -60.08 -44.69 -31.25
C ALA A 480 -61.36 -45.54 -31.10
N ALA A 481 -61.35 -46.76 -31.64
CA ALA A 481 -62.48 -47.68 -31.50
C ALA A 481 -62.59 -48.22 -30.05
N PRO A 482 -63.80 -48.30 -29.45
CA PRO A 482 -65.10 -47.88 -29.99
C PRO A 482 -65.33 -46.36 -29.96
N ILE A 483 -65.70 -45.81 -31.13
CA ILE A 483 -65.91 -44.37 -31.36
C ILE A 483 -67.07 -43.85 -30.49
N GLY A 484 -66.95 -42.61 -30.00
CA GLY A 484 -67.95 -41.94 -29.18
C GLY A 484 -67.92 -42.33 -27.70
N THR A 485 -66.89 -43.05 -27.27
CA THR A 485 -66.64 -43.43 -25.88
C THR A 485 -65.21 -43.06 -25.49
N LEU A 486 -64.95 -42.80 -24.20
CA LEU A 486 -63.59 -42.56 -23.70
C LEU A 486 -62.89 -43.87 -23.27
N THR A 487 -63.49 -45.03 -23.57
CA THR A 487 -62.96 -46.34 -23.19
C THR A 487 -62.01 -46.87 -24.24
N ILE A 488 -60.74 -47.06 -23.86
CA ILE A 488 -59.71 -47.58 -24.75
C ILE A 488 -59.74 -49.12 -24.68
N ALA A 489 -60.30 -49.77 -25.70
CA ALA A 489 -60.41 -51.23 -25.75
C ALA A 489 -59.18 -51.90 -26.38
N ASP A 490 -58.50 -51.20 -27.30
CA ASP A 490 -57.33 -51.71 -28.02
C ASP A 490 -56.02 -51.26 -27.36
N PRO A 491 -55.14 -52.19 -26.93
CA PRO A 491 -53.83 -51.84 -26.38
C PRO A 491 -52.93 -51.05 -27.35
N GLU A 492 -53.12 -51.17 -28.67
CA GLU A 492 -52.34 -50.42 -29.66
C GLU A 492 -52.68 -48.91 -29.62
N ASN A 493 -53.96 -48.58 -29.52
CA ASN A 493 -54.43 -47.18 -29.41
C ASN A 493 -53.99 -46.53 -28.08
N LEU A 494 -53.98 -47.30 -26.98
CA LEU A 494 -53.46 -46.83 -25.69
C LEU A 494 -51.97 -46.46 -25.81
N LEU A 495 -51.18 -47.35 -26.40
CA LEU A 495 -49.74 -47.15 -26.59
C LEU A 495 -49.48 -45.91 -27.46
N ALA A 496 -50.22 -45.75 -28.55
CA ALA A 496 -50.07 -44.62 -29.46
C ALA A 496 -50.46 -43.28 -28.81
N LEU A 497 -51.51 -43.21 -27.98
CA LEU A 497 -51.86 -42.01 -27.21
C LEU A 497 -50.78 -41.64 -26.17
N ILE A 498 -50.20 -42.65 -25.50
CA ILE A 498 -49.09 -42.43 -24.54
C ILE A 498 -47.85 -41.90 -25.28
N ILE A 499 -47.47 -42.53 -26.40
CA ILE A 499 -46.35 -42.07 -27.23
C ILE A 499 -46.60 -40.65 -27.73
N PHE A 500 -47.80 -40.35 -28.22
CA PHE A 500 -48.18 -39.01 -28.65
C PHE A 500 -47.99 -37.96 -27.55
N LEU A 501 -48.42 -38.26 -26.32
CA LEU A 501 -48.33 -37.33 -25.20
C LEU A 501 -46.86 -37.12 -24.77
N ILE A 502 -46.04 -38.17 -24.79
CA ILE A 502 -44.59 -38.09 -24.54
C ILE A 502 -43.90 -37.27 -25.62
N VAL A 503 -44.10 -37.58 -26.90
CA VAL A 503 -43.46 -36.87 -28.02
C VAL A 503 -43.88 -35.40 -28.02
N SER A 504 -45.17 -35.11 -27.79
CA SER A 504 -45.65 -33.72 -27.69
C SER A 504 -45.03 -32.96 -26.53
N ALA A 505 -44.89 -33.59 -25.36
CA ALA A 505 -44.25 -32.97 -24.20
C ALA A 505 -42.75 -32.70 -24.45
N VAL A 506 -42.03 -33.66 -25.05
CA VAL A 506 -40.62 -33.49 -25.43
C VAL A 506 -40.46 -32.34 -26.43
N VAL A 507 -41.28 -32.30 -27.48
CA VAL A 507 -41.23 -31.23 -28.48
C VAL A 507 -41.55 -29.86 -27.84
N ALA A 508 -42.54 -29.79 -26.95
CA ALA A 508 -42.87 -28.56 -26.24
C ALA A 508 -41.71 -28.06 -25.35
N VAL A 509 -41.00 -28.96 -24.67
CA VAL A 509 -39.81 -28.64 -23.86
C VAL A 509 -38.65 -28.19 -24.74
N VAL A 510 -38.39 -28.87 -25.86
CA VAL A 510 -37.31 -28.51 -26.80
C VAL A 510 -37.56 -27.14 -27.43
N VAL A 511 -38.79 -26.83 -27.82
CA VAL A 511 -39.15 -25.51 -28.38
C VAL A 511 -39.02 -24.40 -27.33
N ASP A 512 -39.44 -24.64 -26.08
CA ASP A 512 -39.27 -23.67 -24.99
C ASP A 512 -37.78 -23.45 -24.67
N LEU A 513 -36.97 -24.51 -24.68
CA LEU A 513 -35.52 -24.43 -24.46
C LEU A 513 -34.80 -23.71 -25.61
N ALA A 514 -35.18 -23.98 -26.86
CA ALA A 514 -34.61 -23.34 -28.04
C ALA A 514 -34.88 -21.83 -28.04
N THR A 515 -36.11 -21.42 -27.74
CA THR A 515 -36.51 -20.00 -27.68
C THR A 515 -35.89 -19.26 -26.50
N ARG A 516 -35.58 -19.93 -25.39
CA ARG A 516 -34.79 -19.37 -24.28
C ARG A 516 -33.34 -19.14 -24.70
N ARG A 517 -32.68 -20.14 -25.31
CA ARG A 517 -31.29 -20.02 -25.81
C ARG A 517 -31.11 -18.85 -26.76
N THR A 518 -32.07 -18.58 -27.65
CA THR A 518 -31.98 -17.43 -28.59
C THR A 518 -32.01 -16.09 -27.86
N ARG A 519 -32.77 -15.98 -26.75
CA ARG A 519 -32.86 -14.75 -25.96
C ARG A 519 -31.61 -14.51 -25.12
N ASP A 520 -31.01 -15.58 -24.60
CA ASP A 520 -29.77 -15.49 -23.84
C ASP A 520 -28.60 -15.11 -24.75
N ALA A 521 -28.55 -15.64 -25.98
CA ALA A 521 -27.57 -15.23 -27.01
C ALA A 521 -27.69 -13.74 -27.40
N LEU A 522 -28.91 -13.22 -27.52
CA LEU A 522 -29.13 -11.79 -27.79
C LEU A 522 -28.71 -10.88 -26.62
N ARG A 523 -28.79 -11.38 -25.38
CA ARG A 523 -28.32 -10.64 -24.18
C ARG A 523 -26.80 -10.65 -24.08
N ALA A 524 -26.16 -11.79 -24.32
CA ALA A 524 -24.71 -11.89 -24.38
C ALA A 524 -24.12 -10.98 -25.49
N GLY A 525 -24.82 -10.84 -26.63
CA GLY A 525 -24.44 -9.89 -27.68
C GLY A 525 -24.53 -8.41 -27.25
N ALA A 526 -25.50 -8.06 -26.41
CA ALA A 526 -25.62 -6.71 -25.86
C ALA A 526 -24.55 -6.40 -24.80
N GLU A 527 -24.18 -7.39 -23.97
CA GLU A 527 -23.09 -7.27 -22.99
C GLU A 527 -21.71 -7.21 -23.67
N ALA A 528 -21.51 -7.93 -24.77
CA ALA A 528 -20.29 -7.82 -25.56
C ALA A 528 -20.15 -6.43 -26.23
N ALA A 529 -21.26 -5.83 -26.66
CA ALA A 529 -21.28 -4.48 -27.22
C ALA A 529 -20.88 -3.44 -26.17
N THR A 530 -21.38 -3.53 -24.93
CA THR A 530 -20.99 -2.62 -23.85
C THR A 530 -19.53 -2.79 -23.44
N LEU A 531 -19.00 -4.02 -23.40
CA LEU A 531 -17.57 -4.27 -23.14
C LEU A 531 -16.67 -3.72 -24.26
N SER A 532 -17.09 -3.82 -25.52
CA SER A 532 -16.37 -3.27 -26.68
C SER A 532 -16.37 -1.74 -26.72
N GLU A 533 -17.40 -1.12 -26.16
CA GLU A 533 -17.50 0.34 -26.00
C GLU A 533 -16.62 0.83 -24.84
N LEU A 534 -16.61 0.11 -23.71
CA LEU A 534 -15.72 0.36 -22.56
C LEU A 534 -14.24 0.23 -22.93
N ALA A 535 -13.88 -0.75 -23.77
CA ALA A 535 -12.51 -0.93 -24.25
C ALA A 535 -12.05 0.22 -25.19
N ARG A 536 -12.98 0.89 -25.88
CA ARG A 536 -12.66 2.02 -26.76
C ARG A 536 -12.35 3.30 -25.98
N GLY A 537 -13.01 3.52 -24.84
CA GLY A 537 -12.75 4.66 -23.95
C GLY A 537 -11.38 4.59 -23.26
N ALA A 538 -10.87 3.39 -22.97
CA ALA A 538 -9.58 3.21 -22.32
C ALA A 538 -8.35 3.54 -23.21
N VAL A 539 -8.55 3.70 -24.53
CA VAL A 539 -7.45 3.87 -25.52
C VAL A 539 -7.31 5.31 -26.03
N ALA A 540 -8.28 6.20 -25.76
CA ALA A 540 -8.21 7.60 -26.19
C ALA A 540 -7.40 8.44 -25.20
N GLY A 541 -6.07 8.49 -25.40
CA GLY A 541 -5.06 9.10 -24.52
C GLY A 541 -5.04 10.63 -24.39
N GLU A 542 -6.18 11.29 -24.23
CA GLU A 542 -6.24 12.70 -23.79
C GLU A 542 -7.27 12.84 -22.66
N ASP A 543 -6.83 12.49 -21.44
CA ASP A 543 -7.61 12.41 -20.19
C ASP A 543 -8.08 13.80 -19.70
N SER A 544 -9.06 14.42 -20.39
CA SER A 544 -9.76 15.60 -19.88
C SER A 544 -11.25 15.33 -19.74
N LEU A 545 -11.82 15.81 -18.63
CA LEU A 545 -13.26 15.74 -18.36
C LEU A 545 -14.06 16.40 -19.51
N GLN A 546 -13.51 17.43 -20.14
CA GLN A 546 -14.11 18.12 -21.28
C GLN A 546 -14.21 17.24 -22.53
N THR A 547 -13.10 16.61 -22.92
CA THR A 547 -13.06 15.70 -24.08
C THR A 547 -14.08 14.57 -23.95
N PHE A 548 -14.22 14.06 -22.72
CA PHE A 548 -15.21 13.03 -22.44
C PHE A 548 -16.64 13.56 -22.60
N LEU A 549 -16.96 14.73 -22.06
CA LEU A 549 -18.29 15.34 -22.22
C LEU A 549 -18.62 15.69 -23.69
N ASP A 550 -17.62 16.10 -24.48
CA ASP A 550 -17.76 16.32 -25.93
C ASP A 550 -18.16 15.03 -26.68
N GLN A 551 -17.53 13.90 -26.34
CA GLN A 551 -17.89 12.59 -26.89
C GLN A 551 -19.30 12.18 -26.48
N GLY A 552 -19.71 12.47 -25.24
CA GLY A 552 -21.08 12.25 -24.78
C GLY A 552 -22.09 13.07 -25.59
N ARG A 553 -21.81 14.36 -25.83
CA ARG A 553 -22.65 15.23 -26.66
C ARG A 553 -22.85 14.68 -28.07
N GLU A 554 -21.76 14.22 -28.69
CA GLU A 554 -21.79 13.66 -30.05
C GLU A 554 -22.50 12.30 -30.10
N ALA A 555 -22.16 11.38 -29.18
CA ALA A 555 -22.73 10.04 -29.12
C ALA A 555 -24.25 10.06 -28.89
N PHE A 556 -24.70 10.91 -27.97
CA PHE A 556 -26.13 11.08 -27.68
C PHE A 556 -26.82 12.06 -28.64
N ARG A 557 -26.10 12.73 -29.55
CA ARG A 557 -26.64 13.73 -30.49
C ARG A 557 -27.54 14.75 -29.78
N VAL A 558 -27.01 15.32 -28.71
CA VAL A 558 -27.66 16.35 -27.89
C VAL A 558 -26.98 17.70 -28.12
N ASP A 559 -27.67 18.79 -27.81
CA ASP A 559 -27.16 20.15 -28.02
C ASP A 559 -26.13 20.53 -26.96
N SER A 560 -26.33 20.09 -25.72
CA SER A 560 -25.41 20.34 -24.61
C SER A 560 -25.48 19.28 -23.50
N VAL A 561 -24.37 19.16 -22.75
CA VAL A 561 -24.17 18.23 -21.63
C VAL A 561 -23.44 18.96 -20.51
N SER A 562 -23.93 18.88 -19.28
CA SER A 562 -23.25 19.44 -18.09
C SER A 562 -23.12 18.43 -16.97
N LEU A 563 -22.03 18.57 -16.22
CA LEU A 563 -21.75 17.85 -14.98
C LEU A 563 -21.92 18.80 -13.80
N LEU A 564 -22.86 18.47 -12.92
CA LEU A 564 -23.31 19.29 -11.80
C LEU A 564 -23.00 18.59 -10.48
N LEU A 565 -22.41 19.33 -9.53
CA LEU A 565 -22.13 18.89 -8.18
C LEU A 565 -23.10 19.55 -7.20
N LYS A 566 -23.71 18.78 -6.31
CA LYS A 566 -24.59 19.25 -5.26
C LYS A 566 -23.78 19.81 -4.10
N ASP A 567 -24.04 21.05 -3.68
CA ASP A 567 -23.39 21.62 -2.50
C ASP A 567 -23.93 20.97 -1.21
N PRO A 568 -23.09 20.30 -0.39
CA PRO A 568 -23.53 19.63 0.84
C PRO A 568 -23.99 20.60 1.95
N MET A 569 -23.74 21.90 1.83
CA MET A 569 -23.98 22.88 2.91
C MET A 569 -25.38 23.52 2.93
N THR A 570 -26.29 23.17 2.03
CA THR A 570 -27.61 23.83 1.92
C THR A 570 -28.81 22.91 2.22
N THR A 571 -29.60 23.26 3.23
CA THR A 571 -30.68 22.42 3.81
C THR A 571 -32.10 22.69 3.29
N SER A 572 -32.34 23.70 2.43
CA SER A 572 -33.70 24.01 1.95
C SER A 572 -33.90 23.96 0.42
N THR A 573 -32.85 24.20 -0.37
CA THR A 573 -32.86 24.09 -1.83
C THR A 573 -31.45 23.67 -2.27
N PRO A 574 -31.28 22.58 -3.04
CA PRO A 574 -29.95 22.12 -3.45
C PRO A 574 -29.34 23.15 -4.40
N VAL A 575 -28.27 23.81 -3.95
CA VAL A 575 -27.46 24.68 -4.81
C VAL A 575 -26.54 23.77 -5.62
N TRP A 576 -26.68 23.83 -6.95
CA TRP A 576 -25.85 23.06 -7.87
C TRP A 576 -24.65 23.90 -8.30
N ARG A 577 -23.46 23.35 -8.14
CA ARG A 577 -22.20 23.92 -8.60
C ARG A 577 -21.80 23.26 -9.91
N PHE A 578 -21.43 24.07 -10.88
CA PHE A 578 -20.96 23.63 -12.18
C PHE A 578 -19.52 23.08 -12.09
N GLU A 579 -19.30 21.86 -12.57
CA GLU A 579 -17.96 21.24 -12.62
C GLU A 579 -17.36 21.26 -14.03
N ALA A 580 -18.14 20.88 -15.05
CA ALA A 580 -17.74 20.98 -16.47
C ALA A 580 -18.97 20.90 -17.40
N ALA A 581 -18.86 21.39 -18.65
CA ALA A 581 -19.90 21.18 -19.67
C ALA A 581 -19.39 21.33 -21.11
N SER A 582 -20.14 20.73 -22.03
CA SER A 582 -19.95 20.78 -23.47
C SER A 582 -21.23 21.26 -24.17
N GLY A 583 -21.08 22.03 -25.25
CA GLY A 583 -22.19 22.49 -26.10
C GLY A 583 -22.69 23.91 -25.81
N LEU A 584 -23.71 24.33 -26.56
CA LEU A 584 -24.32 25.67 -26.47
C LEU A 584 -25.39 25.68 -25.37
N ASN A 585 -25.33 26.65 -24.45
CA ASN A 585 -26.23 26.78 -23.30
C ASN A 585 -26.40 25.48 -22.49
N PRO A 586 -25.32 24.99 -21.85
CA PRO A 586 -25.40 23.80 -21.00
C PRO A 586 -26.35 24.02 -19.81
N PRO A 587 -27.11 23.00 -19.40
CA PRO A 587 -28.04 23.13 -18.28
C PRO A 587 -27.28 23.44 -16.99
N ASP A 588 -27.75 24.45 -16.26
CA ASP A 588 -27.17 24.90 -14.99
C ASP A 588 -27.82 24.22 -13.77
N ASN A 589 -28.98 23.61 -13.98
CA ASN A 589 -29.70 22.85 -12.97
C ASN A 589 -30.30 21.57 -13.58
N PRO A 590 -30.50 20.50 -12.78
CA PRO A 590 -31.08 19.27 -13.29
C PRO A 590 -32.55 19.43 -13.74
N GLU A 591 -33.33 20.27 -13.07
CA GLU A 591 -34.78 20.41 -13.28
C GLU A 591 -35.15 21.02 -14.64
N THR A 592 -34.25 21.79 -15.25
CA THR A 592 -34.41 22.42 -16.56
C THR A 592 -33.84 21.57 -17.70
N SER A 593 -33.38 20.35 -17.42
CA SER A 593 -32.77 19.48 -18.43
C SER A 593 -33.73 18.43 -19.00
N ASP A 594 -33.57 18.12 -20.28
CA ASP A 594 -34.39 17.11 -20.97
C ASP A 594 -34.11 15.69 -20.48
N ASN A 595 -32.86 15.41 -20.09
CA ASN A 595 -32.44 14.12 -19.54
C ASN A 595 -31.48 14.32 -18.38
N ILE A 596 -31.69 13.53 -17.32
CA ILE A 596 -30.90 13.56 -16.09
C ILE A 596 -30.44 12.13 -15.81
N GLU A 597 -29.14 11.99 -15.53
CA GLU A 597 -28.57 10.78 -14.94
C GLU A 597 -27.86 11.12 -13.64
N GLU A 598 -28.28 10.45 -12.56
CA GLU A 598 -27.65 10.58 -11.25
C GLU A 598 -26.48 9.62 -11.17
N VAL A 599 -25.27 10.16 -11.30
CA VAL A 599 -24.02 9.39 -11.36
C VAL A 599 -23.60 8.96 -9.94
N GLN A 600 -23.80 9.85 -8.96
CA GLN A 600 -23.58 9.63 -7.54
C GLN A 600 -24.49 10.60 -6.75
N ASN A 601 -24.77 10.36 -5.45
CA ASN A 601 -25.70 11.18 -4.63
C ASN A 601 -25.53 12.70 -4.74
N GLU A 602 -24.33 13.18 -5.07
CA GLU A 602 -24.00 14.59 -5.21
C GLU A 602 -23.57 14.98 -6.62
N LEU A 603 -23.53 14.06 -7.58
CA LEU A 603 -23.02 14.30 -8.93
C LEU A 603 -24.07 13.90 -9.98
N VAL A 604 -24.49 14.87 -10.78
CA VAL A 604 -25.56 14.73 -11.77
C VAL A 604 -25.05 15.10 -13.15
N LEU A 605 -25.36 14.26 -14.14
CA LEU A 605 -25.14 14.52 -15.55
C LEU A 605 -26.46 14.97 -16.18
N ALA A 606 -26.49 16.18 -16.73
CA ALA A 606 -27.68 16.80 -17.32
C ALA A 606 -27.47 17.05 -18.82
N LEU A 607 -28.45 16.70 -19.66
CA LEU A 607 -28.37 16.78 -21.12
C LEU A 607 -29.59 17.50 -21.70
N ASN A 608 -29.36 18.34 -22.73
CA ASN A 608 -30.40 19.11 -23.43
C ASN A 608 -30.37 18.92 -24.95
N GLY A 609 -31.54 18.95 -25.59
CA GLY A 609 -31.73 18.98 -27.05
C GLY A 609 -32.66 17.89 -27.60
N ARG A 610 -32.75 16.73 -26.93
CA ARG A 610 -33.73 15.68 -27.27
C ARG A 610 -34.00 14.75 -26.09
N VAL A 611 -35.22 14.21 -26.01
CA VAL A 611 -35.57 13.16 -25.02
C VAL A 611 -35.05 11.80 -25.50
N LEU A 612 -34.23 11.14 -24.67
CA LEU A 612 -33.63 9.85 -24.99
C LEU A 612 -34.61 8.68 -24.84
N ASN A 613 -34.52 7.70 -25.75
CA ASN A 613 -35.31 6.47 -25.71
C ASN A 613 -34.81 5.52 -24.59
N VAL A 614 -35.52 4.42 -24.34
CA VAL A 614 -35.16 3.46 -23.25
C VAL A 614 -33.79 2.80 -23.46
N SER A 615 -33.35 2.59 -24.70
CA SER A 615 -32.03 2.04 -25.01
C SER A 615 -30.93 3.08 -24.79
N ASP A 616 -31.14 4.32 -25.25
CA ASP A 616 -30.21 5.44 -25.10
C ASP A 616 -30.03 5.83 -23.61
N ARG A 617 -31.09 5.72 -22.78
CA ARG A 617 -30.98 5.95 -21.32
C ARG A 617 -30.10 4.92 -20.60
N ARG A 618 -30.05 3.68 -21.08
CA ARG A 618 -29.15 2.65 -20.50
C ARG A 618 -27.69 2.94 -20.85
N LEU A 619 -27.44 3.42 -22.06
CA LEU A 619 -26.12 3.89 -22.46
C LEU A 619 -25.71 5.12 -21.65
N LEU A 620 -26.64 6.03 -21.35
CA LEU A 620 -26.37 7.20 -20.50
C LEU A 620 -25.92 6.83 -19.09
N ALA A 621 -26.56 5.83 -18.47
CA ALA A 621 -26.13 5.31 -17.16
C ALA A 621 -24.71 4.72 -17.19
N ALA A 622 -24.37 3.98 -18.25
CA ALA A 622 -23.02 3.45 -18.45
C ALA A 622 -21.99 4.57 -18.65
N PHE A 623 -22.37 5.61 -19.39
CA PHE A 623 -21.55 6.81 -19.59
C PHE A 623 -21.28 7.56 -18.28
N GLY A 624 -22.30 7.71 -17.43
CA GLY A 624 -22.18 8.26 -16.09
C GLY A 624 -21.19 7.49 -15.21
N ALA A 625 -21.27 6.16 -15.20
CA ALA A 625 -20.32 5.33 -14.45
C ALA A 625 -18.86 5.51 -14.89
N HIS A 626 -18.63 5.71 -16.19
CA HIS A 626 -17.28 5.97 -16.72
C HIS A 626 -16.77 7.36 -16.37
N LEU A 627 -17.64 8.37 -16.42
CA LEU A 627 -17.34 9.74 -15.98
C LEU A 627 -16.85 9.76 -14.52
N LEU A 628 -17.50 8.98 -13.66
CA LEU A 628 -17.10 8.84 -12.25
C LEU A 628 -15.71 8.22 -12.11
N ALA A 629 -15.43 7.14 -12.85
CA ALA A 629 -14.12 6.50 -12.84
C ALA A 629 -13.01 7.43 -13.34
N LEU A 630 -13.28 8.19 -14.41
CA LEU A 630 -12.35 9.20 -14.94
C LEU A 630 -12.06 10.29 -13.91
N ARG A 631 -13.09 10.84 -13.26
CA ARG A 631 -12.95 11.85 -12.21
C ARG A 631 -12.11 11.35 -11.04
N GLN A 632 -12.36 10.12 -10.57
CA GLN A 632 -11.62 9.50 -9.48
C GLN A 632 -10.14 9.29 -9.87
N ARG A 633 -9.87 8.88 -11.11
CA ARG A 633 -8.50 8.75 -11.63
C ARG A 633 -7.77 10.09 -11.67
N ILE A 634 -8.41 11.15 -12.17
CA ILE A 634 -7.85 12.51 -12.18
C ILE A 634 -7.48 12.97 -10.75
N GLN A 635 -8.35 12.72 -9.77
CA GLN A 635 -8.10 13.06 -8.36
C GLN A 635 -6.93 12.26 -7.76
N LEU A 636 -6.84 10.97 -8.06
CA LEU A 636 -5.74 10.11 -7.61
C LEU A 636 -4.39 10.55 -8.21
N ASP A 637 -4.37 10.90 -9.49
CA ASP A 637 -3.14 11.37 -10.15
C ASP A 637 -2.70 12.74 -9.63
N ALA A 638 -3.64 13.65 -9.33
CA ALA A 638 -3.33 14.90 -8.64
C ALA A 638 -2.71 14.66 -7.26
N SER A 639 -3.33 13.79 -6.46
CA SER A 639 -2.84 13.44 -5.11
C SER A 639 -1.44 12.79 -5.15
N ARG A 640 -1.18 11.93 -6.14
CA ARG A 640 0.14 11.32 -6.35
C ARG A 640 1.21 12.36 -6.64
N ARG A 641 0.92 13.33 -7.53
CA ARG A 641 1.86 14.41 -7.86
C ARG A 641 2.21 15.24 -6.62
N ASP A 642 1.24 15.53 -5.77
CA ASP A 642 1.48 16.29 -4.55
C ASP A 642 2.32 15.50 -3.54
N ASN A 643 2.06 14.20 -3.37
CA ASN A 643 2.87 13.34 -2.51
C ASN A 643 4.32 13.23 -3.00
N VAL A 644 4.56 13.14 -4.32
CA VAL A 644 5.91 13.14 -4.88
C VAL A 644 6.63 14.46 -4.57
N ARG A 645 5.97 15.61 -4.76
CA ARG A 645 6.54 16.93 -4.41
C ARG A 645 6.91 17.02 -2.93
N LEU A 646 6.06 16.50 -2.05
CA LEU A 646 6.33 16.48 -0.60
C LEU A 646 7.51 15.57 -0.25
N ALA A 647 7.62 14.41 -0.89
CA ALA A 647 8.73 13.47 -0.70
C ALA A 647 10.07 14.05 -1.20
N GLU A 648 10.07 14.73 -2.34
CA GLU A 648 11.24 15.45 -2.87
C GLU A 648 11.71 16.54 -1.90
N GLY A 649 10.77 17.35 -1.38
CA GLY A 649 11.05 18.36 -0.37
C GLY A 649 11.66 17.79 0.91
N ASN A 650 11.15 16.65 1.38
CA ASN A 650 11.67 16.01 2.59
C ASN A 650 13.07 15.41 2.37
N THR A 651 13.31 14.83 1.19
CA THR A 651 14.63 14.28 0.80
C THR A 651 15.69 15.39 0.74
N MET A 652 15.36 16.54 0.14
CA MET A 652 16.23 17.71 0.09
C MET A 652 16.54 18.24 1.50
N ARG A 653 15.53 18.37 2.36
CA ARG A 653 15.70 18.78 3.77
C ARG A 653 16.66 17.87 4.53
N THR A 654 16.54 16.55 4.31
CA THR A 654 17.38 15.55 4.97
C THR A 654 18.83 15.61 4.48
N SER A 655 19.04 15.80 3.17
CA SER A 655 20.38 15.98 2.58
C SER A 655 21.08 17.23 3.11
N ILE A 656 20.34 18.34 3.25
CA ILE A 656 20.85 19.61 3.81
C ILE A 656 21.32 19.40 5.26
N LEU A 657 20.50 18.78 6.11
CA LEU A 657 20.85 18.53 7.51
C LEU A 657 22.10 17.65 7.66
N ARG A 658 22.27 16.68 6.75
CA ARG A 658 23.46 15.81 6.72
C ARG A 658 24.73 16.59 6.37
N ALA A 659 24.67 17.46 5.36
CA ALA A 659 25.80 18.31 4.96
C ALA A 659 26.20 19.29 6.08
N VAL A 660 25.22 19.97 6.69
CA VAL A 660 25.44 20.88 7.83
C VAL A 660 26.11 20.16 9.01
N SER A 661 25.65 18.95 9.33
CA SER A 661 26.20 18.18 10.45
C SER A 661 27.67 17.78 10.24
N HIS A 662 28.06 17.49 8.99
CA HIS A 662 29.45 17.17 8.65
C HIS A 662 30.37 18.38 8.82
N ASP A 663 29.93 19.54 8.34
CA ASP A 663 30.76 20.73 8.29
C ASP A 663 30.90 21.43 9.65
N LEU A 664 29.94 21.24 10.57
CA LEU A 664 30.09 21.61 11.98
C LEU A 664 31.05 20.68 12.74
N ARG A 665 31.09 19.39 12.39
CA ARG A 665 31.93 18.40 13.09
C ARG A 665 33.42 18.64 12.88
N THR A 666 33.80 19.11 11.69
CA THR A 666 35.21 19.32 11.30
C THR A 666 35.93 20.36 12.18
N PRO A 667 35.47 21.62 12.30
CA PRO A 667 36.11 22.61 13.20
C PRO A 667 36.01 22.20 14.66
N LEU A 668 34.89 21.57 15.08
CA LEU A 668 34.75 21.07 16.45
C LEU A 668 35.77 19.98 16.79
N ALA A 669 36.09 19.10 15.84
CA ALA A 669 37.13 18.09 16.00
C ALA A 669 38.52 18.73 16.11
N ALA A 670 38.82 19.75 15.30
CA ALA A 670 40.08 20.49 15.37
C ALA A 670 40.27 21.18 16.73
N ILE A 671 39.25 21.91 17.21
CA ILE A 671 39.25 22.52 18.55
C ILE A 671 39.50 21.45 19.62
N LYS A 672 38.77 20.33 19.56
CA LYS A 672 38.89 19.26 20.55
C LYS A 672 40.29 18.64 20.55
N LEU A 673 40.90 18.42 19.39
CA LEU A 673 42.25 17.89 19.26
C LEU A 673 43.27 18.87 19.85
N SER A 674 43.24 20.13 19.45
CA SER A 674 44.18 21.15 19.94
C SER A 674 44.08 21.37 21.45
N VAL A 675 42.86 21.45 21.99
CA VAL A 675 42.64 21.55 23.45
C VAL A 675 43.05 20.27 24.19
N SER A 676 42.82 19.09 23.61
CA SER A 676 43.23 17.83 24.25
C SER A 676 44.75 17.69 24.31
N SER A 677 45.45 18.11 23.24
CA SER A 677 46.91 18.17 23.21
C SER A 677 47.46 19.12 24.26
N LEU A 678 46.93 20.35 24.36
CA LEU A 678 47.32 21.34 25.37
C LEU A 678 47.07 20.88 26.82
N ARG A 679 46.11 19.96 27.04
CA ARG A 679 45.76 19.44 28.36
C ARG A 679 46.50 18.16 28.77
N GLN A 680 47.36 17.61 27.93
CA GLN A 680 48.01 16.33 28.19
C GLN A 680 49.13 16.48 29.24
N ASP A 681 48.93 15.89 30.42
CA ASP A 681 49.93 15.91 31.49
C ASP A 681 51.22 15.20 31.07
N GLY A 682 52.36 15.88 31.25
CA GLY A 682 53.70 15.33 30.98
C GLY A 682 54.32 15.74 29.64
N VAL A 683 53.59 16.47 28.77
CA VAL A 683 54.14 17.07 27.54
C VAL A 683 54.39 18.56 27.78
N ARG A 684 55.62 19.03 27.55
CA ARG A 684 55.94 20.46 27.48
C ARG A 684 56.09 20.85 26.02
N PHE A 685 55.15 21.63 25.52
CA PHE A 685 55.24 22.17 24.18
C PHE A 685 56.28 23.29 24.14
N PRO A 686 57.09 23.38 23.07
CA PRO A 686 57.74 24.63 22.70
C PRO A 686 56.71 25.76 22.60
N PRO A 687 57.09 27.01 22.93
CA PRO A 687 56.17 28.15 22.85
C PRO A 687 55.60 28.38 21.45
N GLU A 688 56.31 27.94 20.40
CA GLU A 688 55.85 28.00 19.01
C GLU A 688 54.70 27.00 18.74
N ASP A 689 54.86 25.74 19.16
CA ASP A 689 53.82 24.70 19.01
C ASP A 689 52.57 25.01 19.86
N GLU A 690 52.75 25.58 21.06
CA GLU A 690 51.63 26.03 21.90
C GLU A 690 50.85 27.16 21.23
N ALA A 691 51.55 28.12 20.63
CA ALA A 691 50.93 29.20 19.87
C ALA A 691 50.19 28.68 18.63
N GLU A 692 50.73 27.68 17.93
CA GLU A 692 50.06 27.06 16.78
C GLU A 692 48.77 26.33 17.18
N LEU A 693 48.78 25.60 18.29
CA LEU A 693 47.59 24.92 18.81
C LEU A 693 46.51 25.92 19.25
N LEU A 694 46.90 27.02 19.89
CA LEU A 694 45.96 28.09 20.28
C LEU A 694 45.40 28.81 19.04
N ALA A 695 46.24 29.13 18.05
CA ALA A 695 45.79 29.72 16.79
C ALA A 695 44.84 28.79 16.02
N SER A 696 45.07 27.47 16.07
CA SER A 696 44.18 26.46 15.49
C SER A 696 42.80 26.44 16.18
N VAL A 697 42.75 26.62 17.50
CA VAL A 697 41.50 26.75 18.26
C VAL A 697 40.74 28.01 17.85
N GLU A 698 41.41 29.16 17.83
CA GLU A 698 40.80 30.45 17.46
C GLU A 698 40.25 30.42 16.03
N THR A 699 41.07 30.02 15.05
CA THR A 699 40.66 29.88 13.64
C THR A 699 39.48 28.92 13.47
N SER A 700 39.46 27.81 14.21
CA SER A 700 38.38 26.83 14.13
C SER A 700 37.09 27.32 14.81
N ALA A 701 37.20 28.12 15.87
CA ALA A 701 36.07 28.73 16.56
C ALA A 701 35.42 29.82 15.70
N ASP A 702 36.22 30.73 15.13
CA ASP A 702 35.76 31.78 14.22
C ASP A 702 35.07 31.18 13.00
N ARG A 703 35.65 30.10 12.45
CA ARG A 703 35.02 29.35 11.36
C ARG A 703 33.66 28.78 11.78
N LEU A 704 33.54 28.22 12.98
CA LEU A 704 32.28 27.66 13.46
C LEU A 704 31.22 28.74 13.66
N ASP A 705 31.61 29.92 14.18
CA ASP A 705 30.73 31.07 14.33
C ASP A 705 30.21 31.57 12.96
N ALA A 706 31.10 31.71 11.98
CA ALA A 706 30.74 32.07 10.61
C ALA A 706 29.76 31.06 9.98
N LEU A 707 29.93 29.75 10.22
CA LEU A 707 29.00 28.73 9.74
C LEU A 707 27.63 28.82 10.41
N VAL A 708 27.58 29.01 11.72
CA VAL A 708 26.31 29.17 12.45
C VAL A 708 25.59 30.43 11.99
N GLY A 709 26.32 31.54 11.83
CA GLY A 709 25.77 32.79 11.28
C GLY A 709 25.13 32.59 9.92
N ASN A 710 25.84 31.96 8.97
CA ASN A 710 25.33 31.67 7.63
C ASN A 710 24.09 30.75 7.63
N LEU A 711 24.01 29.80 8.57
CA LEU A 711 22.85 28.92 8.72
C LEU A 711 21.63 29.66 9.26
N LEU A 712 21.83 30.55 10.25
CA LEU A 712 20.76 31.39 10.79
C LEU A 712 20.25 32.37 9.74
N ASP A 713 21.15 32.97 8.96
CA ASP A 713 20.80 33.86 7.85
C ASP A 713 19.97 33.11 6.80
N MET A 714 20.40 31.91 6.38
CA MET A 714 19.65 31.09 5.43
C MET A 714 18.30 30.63 5.99
N SER A 715 18.23 30.29 7.27
CA SER A 715 16.98 29.93 7.93
C SER A 715 15.99 31.09 7.88
N ARG A 716 16.43 32.32 8.18
CA ARG A 716 15.59 33.52 8.13
C ARG A 716 15.07 33.79 6.72
N ILE A 717 15.95 33.68 5.70
CA ILE A 717 15.60 33.87 4.29
C ILE A 717 14.56 32.82 3.85
N SER A 718 14.76 31.54 4.20
CA SER A 718 13.89 30.44 3.77
C SER A 718 12.50 30.44 4.40
N SER A 719 12.32 31.08 5.56
CA SER A 719 11.05 31.16 6.28
C SER A 719 10.27 32.45 5.98
N ASP A 720 10.69 33.23 4.98
CA ASP A 720 10.12 34.56 4.65
C ASP A 720 10.09 35.50 5.88
N ALA A 721 11.03 35.32 6.81
CA ALA A 721 11.08 36.00 8.10
C ALA A 721 12.09 37.17 8.12
N VAL A 722 12.66 37.51 6.96
CA VAL A 722 13.58 38.65 6.82
C VAL A 722 12.75 39.89 6.49
N ASN A 723 12.61 40.78 7.45
CA ASN A 723 12.08 42.13 7.24
C ASN A 723 13.24 43.12 7.25
N PRO A 724 13.78 43.54 6.08
CA PRO A 724 14.88 44.50 6.02
C PRO A 724 14.44 45.87 6.55
N LEU A 725 15.30 46.50 7.36
CA LEU A 725 15.10 47.89 7.79
C LEU A 725 15.66 48.83 6.73
N LEU A 726 14.91 48.96 5.63
CA LEU A 726 15.30 49.76 4.47
C LEU A 726 15.43 51.24 4.83
N GLY A 727 16.55 51.84 4.39
CA GLY A 727 16.77 53.28 4.46
C GLY A 727 17.89 53.72 3.51
N PRO A 728 18.19 55.03 3.44
CA PRO A 728 19.25 55.55 2.60
C PRO A 728 20.63 55.12 3.11
N VAL A 729 21.35 54.34 2.30
CA VAL A 729 22.72 53.88 2.60
C VAL A 729 23.65 54.28 1.45
N ARG A 730 24.88 54.73 1.77
CA ARG A 730 25.93 54.97 0.76
C ARG A 730 26.77 53.70 0.59
N TRP A 731 27.14 53.39 -0.65
CA TRP A 731 28.01 52.26 -0.95
C TRP A 731 29.34 52.31 -0.20
N THR A 732 29.95 53.49 -0.07
CA THR A 732 31.20 53.68 0.68
C THR A 732 31.08 53.20 2.12
N ASP A 733 30.01 53.55 2.81
CA ASP A 733 29.84 53.25 4.23
C ASP A 733 29.68 51.74 4.45
N ALA A 734 28.99 51.05 3.53
CA ALA A 734 28.81 49.60 3.59
C ALA A 734 30.07 48.83 3.15
N ILE A 735 30.83 49.35 2.19
CA ILE A 735 32.11 48.76 1.75
C ILE A 735 33.15 48.91 2.85
N ASP A 736 33.28 50.08 3.46
CA ASP A 736 34.22 50.33 4.55
C ASP A 736 33.95 49.42 5.75
N ALA A 737 32.68 49.14 6.05
CA ALA A 737 32.28 48.17 7.08
C ALA A 737 32.60 46.73 6.66
N ALA A 738 32.26 46.33 5.43
CA ALA A 738 32.45 44.98 4.93
C ALA A 738 33.92 44.57 4.73
N LEU A 739 34.82 45.54 4.55
CA LEU A 739 36.25 45.31 4.35
C LEU A 739 37.06 45.34 5.66
N GLN A 740 36.44 45.56 6.81
CA GLN A 740 37.15 45.57 8.10
C GLN A 740 37.82 44.22 8.37
N GLY A 741 39.16 44.24 8.48
CA GLY A 741 39.96 43.04 8.76
C GLY A 741 40.45 42.27 7.54
N LEU A 742 40.18 42.74 6.31
CA LEU A 742 40.74 42.17 5.08
C LEU A 742 42.07 42.85 4.70
N PRO A 743 43.03 42.12 4.09
CA PRO A 743 44.31 42.69 3.68
C PRO A 743 44.13 43.70 2.53
N GLU A 744 44.45 44.98 2.77
CA GLU A 744 44.26 46.08 1.81
C GLU A 744 45.12 45.94 0.53
N GLU A 745 46.19 45.13 0.57
CA GLU A 745 47.18 45.03 -0.52
C GLU A 745 46.63 44.42 -1.82
N GLN A 746 45.49 43.73 -1.78
CA GLN A 746 44.86 43.07 -2.94
C GLN A 746 43.57 43.76 -3.43
N LEU A 747 43.16 44.87 -2.81
CA LEU A 747 41.88 45.54 -3.06
C LEU A 747 42.08 46.91 -3.73
N ARG A 748 41.43 47.11 -4.88
CA ARG A 748 41.41 48.40 -5.58
C ARG A 748 39.98 48.94 -5.66
N LEU A 749 39.75 50.08 -5.03
CA LEU A 749 38.45 50.77 -5.03
C LEU A 749 38.41 51.86 -6.11
N GLU A 750 37.50 51.74 -7.08
CA GLU A 750 37.22 52.80 -8.05
C GLU A 750 35.74 53.20 -7.95
N LEU A 751 35.43 53.96 -6.90
CA LEU A 751 34.09 54.43 -6.59
C LEU A 751 34.00 55.95 -6.87
N PRO A 752 33.13 56.39 -7.79
CA PRO A 752 32.90 57.82 -8.00
C PRO A 752 32.31 58.49 -6.75
N ALA A 753 32.86 59.63 -6.34
CA ALA A 753 32.43 60.35 -5.13
C ALA A 753 30.96 60.82 -5.15
N ASN A 754 30.33 60.85 -6.33
CA ASN A 754 28.95 61.28 -6.56
C ASN A 754 27.96 60.11 -6.72
N MET A 755 28.30 58.92 -6.22
CA MET A 755 27.37 57.78 -6.24
C MET A 755 26.10 58.09 -5.40
N PRO A 756 24.89 57.87 -5.94
CA PRO A 756 23.65 58.10 -5.21
C PRO A 756 23.45 57.09 -4.09
N ALA A 757 22.74 57.49 -3.03
CA ALA A 757 22.34 56.58 -1.95
C ALA A 757 21.34 55.53 -2.47
N ILE A 758 21.45 54.32 -1.94
CA ILE A 758 20.57 53.18 -2.24
C ILE A 758 19.62 52.93 -1.08
N GLU A 759 18.47 52.34 -1.38
CA GLU A 759 17.49 51.90 -0.39
C GLU A 759 17.88 50.49 0.09
N ALA A 760 18.52 50.40 1.25
CA ALA A 760 19.07 49.15 1.75
C ALA A 760 19.05 49.08 3.29
N ASP A 761 19.13 47.86 3.83
CA ASP A 761 19.47 47.64 5.23
C ASP A 761 21.02 47.60 5.33
N PRO A 762 21.65 48.45 6.16
CA PRO A 762 23.10 48.57 6.21
C PRO A 762 23.80 47.28 6.64
N GLY A 763 23.24 46.54 7.60
CA GLY A 763 23.85 45.31 8.11
C GLY A 763 23.69 44.14 7.12
N MET A 764 22.55 44.06 6.43
CA MET A 764 22.38 43.08 5.36
C MET A 764 23.30 43.37 4.19
N LEU A 765 23.43 44.64 3.79
CA LEU A 765 24.30 45.06 2.68
C LEU A 765 25.78 44.77 2.97
N GLU A 766 26.24 45.09 4.17
CA GLU A 766 27.59 44.74 4.65
C GLU A 766 27.85 43.23 4.49
N ARG A 767 26.89 42.40 4.95
CA ARG A 767 26.97 40.94 4.85
C ARG A 767 27.02 40.43 3.41
N VAL A 768 26.27 41.06 2.48
CA VAL A 768 26.30 40.70 1.06
C VAL A 768 27.69 40.99 0.48
N ILE A 769 28.23 42.19 0.75
CA ILE A 769 29.54 42.62 0.22
C ILE A 769 30.65 41.73 0.77
N ALA A 770 30.67 41.48 2.08
CA ALA A 770 31.67 40.61 2.73
C ALA A 770 31.66 39.20 2.12
N ASN A 771 30.49 38.57 1.97
CA ASN A 771 30.37 37.23 1.39
C ASN A 771 30.87 37.16 -0.06
N VAL A 772 30.65 38.20 -0.87
CA VAL A 772 31.11 38.22 -2.27
C VAL A 772 32.61 38.47 -2.36
N VAL A 773 33.14 39.39 -1.54
CA VAL A 773 34.58 39.72 -1.49
C VAL A 773 35.41 38.55 -0.94
N GLU A 774 35.00 37.93 0.15
CA GLU A 774 35.65 36.72 0.70
C GLU A 774 35.69 35.59 -0.34
N ASN A 775 34.60 35.42 -1.09
CA ASN A 775 34.54 34.43 -2.16
C ASN A 775 35.54 34.76 -3.29
N ALA A 776 35.66 36.02 -3.67
CA ALA A 776 36.61 36.45 -4.69
C ALA A 776 38.06 36.25 -4.23
N LEU A 777 38.43 36.67 -3.01
CA LEU A 777 39.77 36.48 -2.45
C LEU A 777 40.14 34.99 -2.32
N LYS A 778 39.18 34.14 -1.95
CA LYS A 778 39.39 32.70 -1.81
C LYS A 778 39.64 32.01 -3.15
N TYR A 779 38.92 32.37 -4.20
CA TYR A 779 39.00 31.70 -5.50
C TYR A 779 39.89 32.41 -6.53
N ALA A 780 40.39 33.59 -6.19
CA ALA A 780 41.36 34.36 -6.98
C ALA A 780 42.50 34.92 -6.09
N PRO A 781 43.25 34.07 -5.34
CA PRO A 781 44.20 34.52 -4.31
C PRO A 781 45.43 35.30 -4.84
N ASN A 782 45.68 35.27 -6.15
CA ASN A 782 46.77 35.98 -6.83
C ASN A 782 46.27 37.07 -7.80
N SER A 783 45.01 37.47 -7.69
CA SER A 783 44.38 38.51 -8.51
C SER A 783 44.17 39.77 -7.69
N ASP A 784 44.40 40.92 -8.30
CA ASP A 784 43.84 42.17 -7.76
C ASP A 784 42.31 42.10 -7.85
N LEU A 785 41.63 42.45 -6.76
CA LEU A 785 40.18 42.55 -6.69
C LEU A 785 39.76 44.01 -6.86
N VAL A 786 38.92 44.30 -7.86
CA VAL A 786 38.51 45.68 -8.16
C VAL A 786 37.02 45.88 -7.86
N LEU A 787 36.71 46.85 -7.00
CA LEU A 787 35.33 47.29 -6.74
C LEU A 787 35.05 48.55 -7.55
N LEU A 788 34.17 48.43 -8.55
CA LEU A 788 33.82 49.50 -9.48
C LEU A 788 32.40 50.00 -9.22
N GLY A 789 32.25 51.31 -9.06
CA GLY A 789 30.96 51.97 -8.99
C GLY A 789 30.58 52.63 -10.31
N THR A 790 29.35 52.43 -10.79
CA THR A 790 28.86 53.09 -12.02
C THR A 790 27.87 54.21 -11.71
N VAL A 791 28.10 55.39 -12.31
CA VAL A 791 27.20 56.57 -12.19
C VAL A 791 26.51 56.92 -13.54
N SER A 792 26.92 56.30 -14.64
CA SER A 792 26.41 56.59 -15.98
C SER A 792 25.52 55.47 -16.52
N GLY A 793 24.32 55.81 -17.03
CA GLY A 793 23.35 54.84 -17.56
C GLY A 793 22.57 54.08 -16.48
N THR A 794 21.91 54.79 -15.56
CA THR A 794 21.17 54.25 -14.40
C THR A 794 20.44 52.95 -14.75
N PRO A 795 20.96 51.79 -14.29
CA PRO A 795 20.29 50.52 -14.51
C PRO A 795 18.91 50.57 -13.86
N THR A 796 17.97 49.82 -14.40
CA THR A 796 16.63 49.73 -13.81
C THR A 796 16.37 48.32 -13.30
N ILE A 797 15.70 48.24 -12.15
CA ILE A 797 15.14 47.01 -11.60
C ILE A 797 13.63 47.18 -11.63
N ALA A 798 12.92 46.29 -12.35
CA ALA A 798 11.47 46.35 -12.51
C ALA A 798 10.93 47.75 -12.94
N GLY A 799 11.72 48.51 -13.72
CA GLY A 799 11.37 49.86 -14.18
C GLY A 799 11.71 51.01 -13.23
N GLN A 800 12.30 50.75 -12.05
CA GLN A 800 12.77 51.78 -11.11
C GLN A 800 14.29 52.01 -11.24
N PRO A 801 14.79 53.25 -11.02
CA PRO A 801 16.22 53.53 -11.10
C PRO A 801 16.99 52.84 -9.98
N ALA A 802 18.13 52.25 -10.32
CA ALA A 802 19.00 51.51 -9.42
C ALA A 802 20.45 52.00 -9.52
N SER A 803 21.22 51.75 -8.46
CA SER A 803 22.68 51.90 -8.43
C SER A 803 23.33 50.54 -8.61
N GLU A 804 24.49 50.48 -9.26
CA GLU A 804 25.23 49.24 -9.55
C GLU A 804 26.64 49.30 -8.98
N LEU A 805 27.01 48.23 -8.27
CA LEU A 805 28.36 47.93 -7.79
C LEU A 805 28.85 46.65 -8.49
N ARG A 806 30.05 46.71 -9.07
CA ARG A 806 30.72 45.55 -9.68
C ARG A 806 31.92 45.16 -8.85
N ILE A 807 32.05 43.87 -8.55
CA ILE A 807 33.20 43.28 -7.86
C ILE A 807 33.88 42.38 -8.89
N VAL A 808 35.06 42.77 -9.35
CA VAL A 808 35.78 42.17 -10.49
C VAL A 808 37.01 41.43 -10.00
N ASP A 809 37.05 40.12 -10.24
CA ASP A 809 38.26 39.31 -10.09
C ASP A 809 38.75 38.79 -11.46
N HIS A 810 40.04 38.48 -11.51
CA HIS A 810 40.73 37.85 -12.64
C HIS A 810 41.20 36.42 -12.30
N GLY A 811 40.43 35.71 -11.47
CA GLY A 811 40.70 34.33 -11.11
C GLY A 811 40.40 33.34 -12.25
N ARG A 812 40.23 32.08 -11.88
CA ARG A 812 39.87 31.00 -12.83
C ARG A 812 38.50 31.17 -13.50
N GLY A 813 37.64 32.03 -12.96
CA GLY A 813 36.27 32.24 -13.42
C GLY A 813 35.35 31.02 -13.17
N VAL A 814 34.12 31.10 -13.67
CA VAL A 814 33.11 30.04 -13.56
C VAL A 814 32.60 29.70 -14.97
N ALA A 815 32.42 28.41 -15.27
CA ALA A 815 31.87 28.02 -16.57
C ALA A 815 30.42 28.50 -16.73
N ALA A 816 30.03 28.95 -17.92
CA ALA A 816 28.70 29.55 -18.15
C ALA A 816 27.51 28.65 -17.73
N LYS A 817 27.67 27.33 -17.83
CA LYS A 817 26.67 26.33 -17.39
C LYS A 817 26.48 26.27 -15.87
N ASP A 818 27.49 26.70 -15.10
CA ASP A 818 27.56 26.54 -13.65
C ASP A 818 27.22 27.83 -12.88
N VAL A 819 27.10 28.98 -13.58
CA VAL A 819 26.78 30.30 -13.00
C VAL A 819 25.45 30.28 -12.24
N VAL A 820 24.41 29.61 -12.75
CA VAL A 820 23.12 29.51 -12.05
C VAL A 820 23.23 28.59 -10.83
N ALA A 821 24.05 27.55 -10.93
CA ALA A 821 24.23 26.58 -9.85
C ALA A 821 25.03 27.18 -8.68
N MET A 822 25.97 28.10 -8.92
CA MET A 822 26.82 28.68 -7.88
C MET A 822 26.07 29.47 -6.80
N PHE A 823 24.86 29.96 -7.10
CA PHE A 823 24.00 30.65 -6.15
C PHE A 823 23.06 29.70 -5.37
N ARG A 824 23.08 28.39 -5.65
CA ARG A 824 22.25 27.43 -4.94
C ARG A 824 22.86 27.14 -3.56
N PRO A 825 22.06 27.05 -2.49
CA PRO A 825 22.56 26.67 -1.17
C PRO A 825 23.30 25.32 -1.21
N PHE A 826 24.41 25.22 -0.49
CA PHE A 826 25.23 24.00 -0.36
C PHE A 826 25.90 23.53 -1.66
N GLN A 827 25.92 24.36 -2.70
CA GLN A 827 26.60 24.03 -3.95
C GLN A 827 28.09 24.38 -3.87
N ARG A 828 28.94 23.42 -4.26
CA ARG A 828 30.37 23.63 -4.53
C ARG A 828 30.65 23.23 -5.98
N LEU A 829 31.37 24.08 -6.71
CA LEU A 829 31.68 23.83 -8.12
C LEU A 829 33.06 23.17 -8.34
N ASP A 830 33.93 23.15 -7.33
CA ASP A 830 35.27 22.56 -7.42
C ASP A 830 35.72 21.84 -6.15
N ASP A 831 36.40 20.70 -6.33
CA ASP A 831 37.15 19.95 -5.33
C ASP A 831 38.54 20.60 -5.09
N VAL A 832 38.57 21.84 -4.59
CA VAL A 832 39.84 22.42 -4.12
C VAL A 832 40.17 21.80 -2.74
N PRO A 833 41.39 21.23 -2.54
CA PRO A 833 41.73 20.46 -1.33
C PRO A 833 41.66 21.24 0.00
N ASP A 834 41.88 22.55 -0.02
CA ASP A 834 42.00 23.39 1.20
C ASP A 834 40.83 24.40 1.42
N GLY A 835 39.74 24.30 0.66
CA GLY A 835 38.68 25.31 0.69
C GLY A 835 37.65 25.15 1.80
N SER A 836 37.86 25.76 2.97
CA SER A 836 36.88 25.89 4.06
C SER A 836 35.62 26.68 3.67
N GLY A 837 34.45 26.05 3.52
CA GLY A 837 33.19 26.77 3.34
C GLY A 837 32.00 25.89 2.92
N VAL A 838 30.82 26.15 3.49
CA VAL A 838 29.59 25.33 3.34
C VAL A 838 28.85 25.58 2.00
N GLY A 839 29.35 26.47 1.13
CA GLY A 839 28.65 26.85 -0.11
C GLY A 839 27.36 27.63 0.15
N LEU A 840 27.28 28.32 1.29
CA LEU A 840 26.14 29.15 1.70
C LEU A 840 26.33 30.64 1.39
N GLY A 841 27.57 31.15 1.38
CA GLY A 841 27.84 32.59 1.31
C GLY A 841 27.21 33.29 0.11
N LEU A 842 27.38 32.76 -1.11
CA LEU A 842 26.77 33.34 -2.32
C LEU A 842 25.24 33.21 -2.34
N ALA A 843 24.68 32.16 -1.75
CA ALA A 843 23.24 31.96 -1.65
C ALA A 843 22.61 32.97 -0.67
N VAL A 844 23.28 33.23 0.47
CA VAL A 844 22.90 34.26 1.45
C VAL A 844 23.03 35.65 0.84
N ALA A 845 24.14 35.94 0.16
CA ALA A 845 24.36 37.22 -0.53
C ALA A 845 23.24 37.51 -1.54
N LYS A 846 22.85 36.51 -2.34
CA LYS A 846 21.73 36.65 -3.27
C LYS A 846 20.40 36.85 -2.55
N GLY A 847 20.09 36.04 -1.54
CA GLY A 847 18.82 36.12 -0.81
C GLY A 847 18.62 37.45 -0.07
N PHE A 848 19.67 38.00 0.55
CA PHE A 848 19.61 39.33 1.16
C PHE A 848 19.51 40.46 0.13
N THR A 849 20.20 40.33 -1.01
CA THR A 849 20.04 41.29 -2.12
C THR A 849 18.60 41.31 -2.63
N GLU A 850 17.99 40.15 -2.85
CA GLU A 850 16.61 40.00 -3.30
C GLU A 850 15.61 40.48 -2.24
N ALA A 851 15.85 40.22 -0.95
CA ALA A 851 15.04 40.73 0.15
C ALA A 851 15.00 42.27 0.20
N MET A 852 16.10 42.94 -0.18
CA MET A 852 16.17 44.40 -0.32
C MET A 852 15.58 44.92 -1.65
N GLY A 853 14.98 44.06 -2.48
CA GLY A 853 14.45 44.43 -3.80
C GLY A 853 15.52 44.62 -4.88
N GLY A 854 16.74 44.13 -4.62
CA GLY A 854 17.88 44.17 -5.53
C GLY A 854 18.01 42.93 -6.40
N VAL A 855 19.08 42.92 -7.23
CA VAL A 855 19.48 41.76 -8.03
C VAL A 855 21.00 41.56 -7.92
N LEU A 856 21.43 40.32 -7.70
CA LEU A 856 22.82 39.89 -7.75
C LEU A 856 23.03 38.90 -8.90
N THR A 857 23.90 39.25 -9.84
CA THR A 857 24.26 38.42 -11.01
C THR A 857 25.76 38.25 -11.15
N ALA A 858 26.18 37.31 -11.99
CA ALA A 858 27.58 37.10 -12.33
C ALA A 858 27.79 37.12 -13.85
N GLU A 859 28.86 37.79 -14.26
CA GLU A 859 29.31 37.95 -15.64
C GLU A 859 30.76 37.43 -15.76
N GLN A 860 31.17 37.00 -16.95
CA GLN A 860 32.57 36.64 -17.19
C GLN A 860 33.41 37.91 -17.29
N THR A 861 34.53 37.97 -16.58
CA THR A 861 35.46 39.10 -16.69
C THR A 861 36.21 39.04 -18.03
N PRO A 862 36.25 40.12 -18.84
CA PRO A 862 37.07 40.18 -20.04
C PRO A 862 38.55 39.89 -19.71
N GLY A 863 39.14 38.89 -20.36
CA GLY A 863 40.51 38.44 -20.06
C GLY A 863 40.61 37.27 -19.06
N GLY A 864 39.49 36.79 -18.53
CA GLY A 864 39.43 35.71 -17.54
C GLY A 864 39.09 36.23 -16.15
N GLY A 865 38.34 35.41 -15.37
CA GLY A 865 37.83 35.76 -14.04
C GLY A 865 36.31 35.90 -13.98
N LEU A 866 35.80 36.31 -12.82
CA LEU A 866 34.38 36.50 -12.56
C LEU A 866 34.09 37.95 -12.15
N THR A 867 33.01 38.52 -12.67
CA THR A 867 32.50 39.83 -12.27
C THR A 867 31.15 39.64 -11.62
N MET A 868 31.07 39.95 -10.32
CA MET A 868 29.83 39.96 -9.57
C MET A 868 29.18 41.34 -9.69
N VAL A 869 27.94 41.39 -10.17
CA VAL A 869 27.20 42.62 -10.42
C VAL A 869 26.02 42.70 -9.46
N MET A 870 26.07 43.66 -8.55
CA MET A 870 25.01 43.93 -7.58
C MET A 870 24.27 45.20 -7.98
N ARG A 871 22.94 45.12 -8.03
CA ARG A 871 22.05 46.26 -8.32
C ARG A 871 21.05 46.43 -7.19
N LEU A 872 20.93 47.65 -6.67
CA LEU A 872 19.96 48.01 -5.62
C LEU A 872 19.17 49.27 -5.99
N PRO A 873 17.87 49.36 -5.64
CA PRO A 873 17.05 50.54 -5.89
C PRO A 873 17.68 51.81 -5.30
N LEU A 874 17.56 52.94 -6.01
CA LEU A 874 17.96 54.24 -5.45
C LEU A 874 17.05 54.63 -4.30
N SER A 875 17.63 55.21 -3.25
CA SER A 875 16.83 55.77 -2.18
C SER A 875 16.14 57.05 -2.64
N SER A 876 14.85 57.17 -2.33
CA SER A 876 14.10 58.41 -2.54
C SER A 876 14.36 59.47 -1.46
N GLY A 877 15.23 59.18 -0.48
CA GLY A 877 15.67 60.12 0.55
C GLY A 877 14.66 60.41 1.67
N ALA A 878 13.62 59.60 1.84
CA ALA A 878 12.55 59.86 2.81
C ALA A 878 12.87 59.32 4.22
N ALA A 879 14.02 59.68 4.79
CA ALA A 879 14.42 59.20 6.14
C ALA A 879 14.28 60.23 7.28
N GLU A 880 13.99 61.50 7.00
CA GLU A 880 13.93 62.53 8.08
C GLU A 880 12.54 62.76 8.68
N ALA A 881 11.44 62.39 8.00
CA ALA A 881 10.09 62.76 8.45
C ALA A 881 9.40 61.75 9.39
N VAL A 882 9.79 60.47 9.39
CA VAL A 882 9.05 59.40 10.11
C VAL A 882 9.48 59.23 11.56
N ARG A 883 10.71 59.63 11.92
CA ARG A 883 11.19 59.58 13.32
C ARG A 883 10.43 60.50 14.27
N ALA A 884 9.83 61.59 13.78
CA ALA A 884 9.04 62.51 14.61
C ALA A 884 7.66 61.94 14.99
N THR A 885 7.05 61.09 14.15
CA THR A 885 5.67 60.61 14.37
C THR A 885 5.59 59.36 15.25
N GLN A 886 6.69 58.61 15.37
CA GLN A 886 6.71 57.33 16.10
C GLN A 886 6.97 57.50 17.61
N VAL A 887 7.62 58.60 18.03
CA VAL A 887 7.79 58.95 19.45
C VAL A 887 6.47 59.49 20.05
N GLU A 888 5.64 60.16 19.27
CA GLU A 888 4.34 60.69 19.73
C GLU A 888 3.26 59.62 19.92
N ARG A 889 3.39 58.47 19.24
CA ARG A 889 2.45 57.34 19.38
C ARG A 889 2.76 56.39 20.54
N SER A 890 3.90 56.55 21.22
CA SER A 890 4.28 55.69 22.36
C SER A 890 4.00 56.32 23.74
N VAL A 891 3.42 57.53 23.79
CA VAL A 891 3.05 58.25 25.04
C VAL A 891 1.54 58.56 25.12
N LYS A 892 0.72 57.88 24.32
CA LYS A 892 -0.74 57.82 24.48
C LYS A 892 -1.17 56.37 24.42
#